data_AF-A0A750KNR0-F1
#
_entry.id   AF-A0A750KNR0-F1
#
_cell.length_a   1.000
_cell.length_b   1.000
_cell.length_c   1.000
_cell.angle_alpha   90.00
_cell.angle_beta   90.00
_cell.angle_gamma   90.00
#
_symmetry.space_group_name_H-M   'P 1'
#
loop_
_entity.id
_entity.type
_entity.pdbx_description
1 polymer ?
#
loop_
_entity_poly.entity_id
_entity_poly.type
_entity_poly.pdbx_seq_one_letter_code
_entity_poly.pdbx_strand_id
1 'polypeptide(L)'
;MPDTTIIKLTAPALTGLTAATAYTESQLNGLTSATVAGTTSVPLTLDTALASHLTATISNADYDGLIAEAHQLPATGNADRYQFVLRSWLWWLTLSSNNRVFQNLSAQEIVEKVFKDGGFSDYKFQLKSKPAKREYCLQYNESDFNFISRLLEQEGICWFFTHAEGKHTLVLADDNSAFPPIPGEKKVKYQAAQSGARETGMIRSAQLHLQATAQGFQGSDYNYEQPKAALFSQAGEKKGGMQYQHPGRFSVKAEGDALAAWKVNALKAQAKQLVGESDCAALMAGHWFTLTDHDDKSLNIDWLVTAVSHEYDGEHYRNRFTAIPKATPYRPLAVTPQPFMHTQTATVVGKSGEEIWTDKLGRVKVQFPWDREGKSDETSSCWLRVATAWSGNGFGAQFIPRIGQEVVVSFIDGSPDKPLITGCVYNGANALPYALPANQTQSGIKTKSEKGFNELRFDDKKDAELLAMQAQKDFQLTVLNDSKTTVSHDEIQSVKNDRTRTVEEGNETVTLKKGNRTVKIEKGSDTLEVKDKRSVTVKGDQEHAVDGNETHKVKGNYTLNVDGNLTIKVCGTLTLESSKTLNLKSGADLSASATSGLKLDATNIASEAKASLTQKAATISHEAKATLTSKASATQTVDGGGMLIIKGGLVRIN
;
A
#
# COMPACT_ATOMS: atom_id res chain seq x y z
N MET A 1 72.42 21.88 -23.66
CA MET A 1 72.46 20.47 -23.21
C MET A 1 71.04 19.95 -23.26
N PRO A 2 70.76 18.71 -23.69
CA PRO A 2 69.41 18.16 -23.54
C PRO A 2 69.05 18.21 -22.06
N ASP A 3 67.88 18.77 -21.76
CA ASP A 3 67.34 18.87 -20.42
C ASP A 3 67.21 17.44 -19.88
N THR A 4 68.12 17.04 -19.00
CA THR A 4 68.24 15.67 -18.45
C THR A 4 67.31 15.48 -17.25
N THR A 5 66.39 16.42 -17.05
CA THR A 5 65.48 16.44 -15.92
C THR A 5 64.40 15.37 -16.11
N ILE A 6 64.58 14.23 -15.43
CA ILE A 6 63.69 13.07 -15.47
C ILE A 6 62.28 13.41 -14.92
N ILE A 7 62.19 14.38 -14.01
CA ILE A 7 60.93 14.82 -13.40
C ILE A 7 60.72 16.34 -13.44
N LYS A 8 59.56 16.77 -13.93
CA LYS A 8 59.12 18.18 -13.90
C LYS A 8 57.87 18.31 -13.03
N LEU A 9 57.81 19.36 -12.20
CA LEU A 9 56.60 19.74 -11.47
C LEU A 9 56.00 21.00 -12.09
N THR A 10 54.70 20.94 -12.36
CA THR A 10 53.89 22.12 -12.69
C THR A 10 52.85 22.32 -11.60
N ALA A 11 52.97 23.41 -10.85
CA ALA A 11 52.01 23.81 -9.83
C ALA A 11 51.87 25.35 -9.85
N PRO A 12 50.81 25.90 -10.47
CA PRO A 12 50.63 27.35 -10.55
C PRO A 12 50.63 28.06 -9.20
N ALA A 13 50.16 27.37 -8.15
CA ALA A 13 50.11 27.88 -6.78
C ALA A 13 51.45 27.76 -6.00
N LEU A 14 52.43 27.00 -6.51
CA LEU A 14 53.68 26.68 -5.80
C LEU A 14 54.89 26.96 -6.71
N THR A 15 55.19 28.25 -6.89
CA THR A 15 56.30 28.70 -7.74
C THR A 15 57.66 28.33 -7.14
N GLY A 16 58.60 27.89 -7.99
CA GLY A 16 59.98 27.56 -7.57
C GLY A 16 60.17 26.15 -6.98
N LEU A 17 59.12 25.34 -6.90
CA LEU A 17 59.20 23.95 -6.44
C LEU A 17 59.89 23.07 -7.48
N THR A 18 61.01 22.45 -7.11
CA THR A 18 61.73 21.46 -7.93
C THR A 18 61.51 20.08 -7.32
N ALA A 19 61.10 19.09 -8.12
CA ALA A 19 60.88 17.72 -7.64
C ALA A 19 62.18 17.10 -7.12
N ALA A 20 62.09 16.45 -5.97
CA ALA A 20 63.14 15.62 -5.39
C ALA A 20 62.76 14.14 -5.53
N THR A 21 61.56 13.75 -5.09
CA THR A 21 61.07 12.36 -5.21
C THR A 21 59.61 12.36 -5.62
N ALA A 22 59.18 11.34 -6.33
CA ALA A 22 57.77 11.13 -6.63
C ALA A 22 57.41 9.65 -6.53
N TYR A 23 56.29 9.39 -5.88
CA TYR A 23 55.67 8.08 -5.83
C TYR A 23 54.23 8.21 -6.29
N THR A 24 53.79 7.43 -7.27
CA THR A 24 52.41 7.43 -7.73
C THR A 24 51.85 6.02 -7.71
N GLU A 25 50.58 5.87 -7.36
CA GLU A 25 49.84 4.62 -7.45
C GLU A 25 48.53 4.87 -8.19
N SER A 26 48.26 4.06 -9.20
CA SER A 26 47.01 4.10 -9.95
C SER A 26 46.53 2.69 -10.26
N GLN A 27 45.22 2.49 -10.26
CA GLN A 27 44.60 1.24 -10.68
C GLN A 27 43.22 1.49 -11.25
N LEU A 28 42.73 0.59 -12.10
CA LEU A 28 41.36 0.58 -12.55
C LEU A 28 40.41 0.52 -11.35
N ASN A 29 39.37 1.34 -11.37
CA ASN A 29 38.38 1.42 -10.30
C ASN A 29 38.95 1.74 -8.90
N GLY A 30 40.18 2.28 -8.82
CA GLY A 30 40.79 2.70 -7.56
C GLY A 30 41.18 4.17 -7.55
N LEU A 31 41.13 4.80 -6.38
CA LEU A 31 41.50 6.19 -6.22
C LEU A 31 43.02 6.35 -6.41
N THR A 32 43.41 7.04 -7.49
CA THR A 32 44.80 7.39 -7.75
C THR A 32 45.36 8.24 -6.61
N SER A 33 46.60 7.96 -6.22
CA SER A 33 47.33 8.76 -5.24
C SER A 33 48.73 9.05 -5.73
N ALA A 34 49.27 10.20 -5.37
CA ALA A 34 50.67 10.50 -5.57
C ALA A 34 51.24 11.22 -4.36
N THR A 35 52.47 10.90 -4.00
CA THR A 35 53.26 11.64 -3.02
C THR A 35 54.44 12.25 -3.75
N VAL A 36 54.51 13.57 -3.77
CA VAL A 36 55.58 14.32 -4.43
C VAL A 36 56.31 15.12 -3.38
N ALA A 37 57.62 14.93 -3.27
CA ALA A 37 58.46 15.78 -2.44
C ALA A 37 59.32 16.66 -3.33
N GLY A 38 59.55 17.89 -2.90
CA GLY A 38 60.36 18.85 -3.64
C GLY A 38 61.07 19.82 -2.73
N THR A 39 62.01 20.55 -3.33
CA THR A 39 62.80 21.60 -2.69
C THR A 39 62.53 22.94 -3.36
N THR A 40 62.64 24.01 -2.59
CA THR A 40 62.58 25.39 -3.08
C THR A 40 63.62 26.24 -2.36
N SER A 41 64.07 27.31 -3.01
CA SER A 41 64.96 28.32 -2.43
C SER A 41 64.20 29.42 -1.65
N VAL A 42 62.88 29.47 -1.77
CA VAL A 42 62.00 30.43 -1.09
C VAL A 42 60.83 29.68 -0.43
N PRO A 43 60.47 30.00 0.84
CA PRO A 43 59.35 29.37 1.52
C PRO A 43 58.03 29.47 0.75
N LEU A 44 57.27 28.38 0.69
CA LEU A 44 55.93 28.32 0.08
C LEU A 44 54.84 28.72 1.07
N THR A 45 53.81 29.41 0.56
CA THR A 45 52.56 29.64 1.30
C THR A 45 51.63 28.45 1.12
N LEU A 46 51.44 27.66 2.18
CA LEU A 46 50.67 26.40 2.11
C LEU A 46 49.15 26.60 2.19
N ASP A 47 48.67 27.71 2.77
CA ASP A 47 47.24 27.94 3.02
C ASP A 47 46.39 27.94 1.73
N THR A 48 46.99 28.26 0.59
CA THR A 48 46.33 28.28 -0.73
C THR A 48 46.64 27.06 -1.59
N ALA A 49 47.40 26.09 -1.07
CA ALA A 49 47.86 24.93 -1.83
C ALA A 49 46.78 23.86 -1.95
N LEU A 50 45.96 23.67 -0.91
CA LEU A 50 44.93 22.63 -0.88
C LEU A 50 43.91 22.82 -2.01
N ALA A 51 43.45 21.71 -2.59
CA ALA A 51 42.52 21.66 -3.72
C ALA A 51 43.02 22.38 -4.99
N SER A 52 44.29 22.80 -5.05
CA SER A 52 44.93 23.28 -6.29
C SER A 52 45.61 22.12 -7.03
N HIS A 53 45.76 22.27 -8.34
CA HIS A 53 46.41 21.27 -9.20
C HIS A 53 47.93 21.26 -9.00
N LEU A 54 48.48 20.06 -8.93
CA LEU A 54 49.91 19.78 -9.08
C LEU A 54 50.07 18.64 -10.08
N THR A 55 50.86 18.87 -11.13
CA THR A 55 51.24 17.85 -12.10
C THR A 55 52.69 17.45 -11.88
N ALA A 56 52.95 16.14 -11.73
CA ALA A 56 54.27 15.55 -11.83
C ALA A 56 54.43 14.86 -13.18
N THR A 57 55.33 15.36 -14.02
CA THR A 57 55.68 14.77 -15.31
C THR A 57 56.94 13.95 -15.16
N ILE A 58 56.86 12.63 -15.31
CA ILE A 58 58.00 11.71 -15.23
C ILE A 58 58.29 11.18 -16.63
N SER A 59 59.45 11.54 -17.21
CA SER A 59 59.86 11.13 -18.57
C SER A 59 58.74 11.27 -19.62
N ASN A 60 58.05 12.44 -19.62
CA ASN A 60 56.90 12.80 -20.47
C ASN A 60 55.56 12.11 -20.17
N ALA A 61 55.43 11.41 -19.04
CA ALA A 61 54.15 10.90 -18.55
C ALA A 61 53.63 11.79 -17.42
N ASP A 62 52.47 12.41 -17.63
CA ASP A 62 51.86 13.33 -16.66
C ASP A 62 51.05 12.58 -15.60
N TYR A 63 51.23 12.97 -14.34
CA TYR A 63 50.37 12.64 -13.21
C TYR A 63 49.86 13.94 -12.59
N ASP A 64 48.64 14.32 -12.97
CA ASP A 64 47.92 15.44 -12.37
C ASP A 64 46.97 15.00 -11.26
N GLY A 65 46.93 15.76 -10.17
CA GLY A 65 45.98 15.60 -9.07
C GLY A 65 45.79 16.89 -8.28
N LEU A 66 44.77 16.90 -7.42
CA LEU A 66 44.54 17.99 -6.47
C LEU A 66 45.32 17.71 -5.19
N ILE A 67 45.95 18.74 -4.62
CA ILE A 67 46.67 18.64 -3.35
C ILE A 67 45.66 18.41 -2.23
N ALA A 68 45.69 17.21 -1.63
CA ALA A 68 44.87 16.83 -0.47
C ALA A 68 45.60 17.06 0.85
N GLU A 69 46.93 16.92 0.86
CA GLU A 69 47.77 17.23 2.02
C GLU A 69 49.03 17.96 1.58
N ALA A 70 49.51 18.89 2.41
CA ALA A 70 50.76 19.61 2.23
C ALA A 70 51.55 19.59 3.53
N HIS A 71 52.81 19.18 3.46
CA HIS A 71 53.71 19.01 4.60
C HIS A 71 54.96 19.85 4.39
N GLN A 72 55.27 20.74 5.32
CA GLN A 72 56.60 21.37 5.40
C GLN A 72 57.53 20.40 6.15
N LEU A 73 58.55 19.91 5.46
CA LEU A 73 59.52 18.97 6.02
C LEU A 73 60.69 19.74 6.68
N PRO A 74 61.49 19.09 7.55
CA PRO A 74 62.69 19.70 8.10
C PRO A 74 63.60 20.23 6.97
N ALA A 75 63.93 21.52 7.04
CA ALA A 75 64.79 22.19 6.07
C ALA A 75 66.20 21.57 6.06
N THR A 76 66.86 21.68 4.92
CA THR A 76 68.30 21.42 4.80
C THR A 76 69.05 22.75 4.88
N GLY A 77 70.38 22.72 5.03
CA GLY A 77 71.17 23.97 5.08
C GLY A 77 71.04 24.85 3.83
N ASN A 78 70.55 24.32 2.71
CA ASN A 78 70.55 24.99 1.40
C ASN A 78 69.16 25.12 0.74
N ALA A 79 68.10 24.50 1.30
CA ALA A 79 66.77 24.52 0.71
C ALA A 79 65.67 24.12 1.70
N ASP A 80 64.49 24.73 1.55
CA ASP A 80 63.25 24.29 2.20
C ASP A 80 62.70 23.06 1.50
N ARG A 81 62.10 22.16 2.27
CA ARG A 81 61.58 20.87 1.79
C ARG A 81 60.08 20.79 2.03
N TYR A 82 59.36 20.31 1.02
CA TYR A 82 57.92 20.10 1.09
C TYR A 82 57.55 18.74 0.54
N GLN A 83 56.45 18.18 1.04
CA GLN A 83 55.81 16.98 0.52
C GLN A 83 54.32 17.23 0.32
N PHE A 84 53.80 16.81 -0.82
CA PHE A 84 52.39 16.96 -1.19
C PHE A 84 51.79 15.59 -1.48
N VAL A 85 50.61 15.34 -0.91
CA VAL A 85 49.79 14.17 -1.24
C VAL A 85 48.72 14.62 -2.21
N LEU A 86 48.78 14.10 -3.43
CA LEU A 86 47.81 14.37 -4.49
C LEU A 86 46.76 13.29 -4.53
N ARG A 87 45.52 13.71 -4.76
CA ARG A 87 44.37 12.83 -4.97
C ARG A 87 43.59 13.31 -6.18
N SER A 88 42.98 12.38 -6.90
CA SER A 88 42.03 12.76 -7.96
C SER A 88 40.82 13.48 -7.37
N TRP A 89 40.13 14.30 -8.17
CA TRP A 89 38.91 14.99 -7.73
C TRP A 89 37.85 14.02 -7.20
N LEU A 90 37.81 12.78 -7.73
CA LEU A 90 36.90 11.73 -7.29
C LEU A 90 37.10 11.34 -5.81
N TRP A 91 38.32 11.42 -5.30
CA TRP A 91 38.61 11.15 -3.89
C TRP A 91 37.94 12.17 -2.95
N TRP A 92 37.71 13.41 -3.40
CA TRP A 92 37.09 14.43 -2.56
C TRP A 92 35.64 14.10 -2.22
N LEU A 93 34.98 13.26 -3.03
CA LEU A 93 33.65 12.70 -2.73
C LEU A 93 33.67 11.69 -1.55
N THR A 94 34.85 11.34 -1.02
CA THR A 94 34.96 10.58 0.24
C THR A 94 34.77 11.46 1.47
N LEU A 95 34.94 12.78 1.34
CA LEU A 95 34.87 13.74 2.44
C LEU A 95 33.43 14.17 2.77
N SER A 96 32.49 13.89 1.88
CA SER A 96 31.05 14.13 2.07
C SER A 96 30.31 12.80 2.23
N SER A 97 29.29 12.80 3.09
CA SER A 97 28.32 11.72 3.24
C SER A 97 26.92 12.28 3.33
N ASN A 98 25.96 11.62 2.68
CA ASN A 98 24.60 12.11 2.55
C ASN A 98 23.57 10.98 2.64
N ASN A 99 22.32 11.37 2.92
CA ASN A 99 21.14 10.55 2.72
C ASN A 99 20.27 11.23 1.66
N ARG A 100 20.10 10.59 0.50
CA ARG A 100 19.48 11.21 -0.69
C ARG A 100 18.60 10.22 -1.43
N VAL A 101 17.52 10.74 -2.00
CA VAL A 101 16.55 9.98 -2.79
C VAL A 101 16.68 10.35 -4.26
N PHE A 102 16.93 9.37 -5.12
CA PHE A 102 16.96 9.54 -6.58
C PHE A 102 15.83 8.73 -7.21
N GLN A 103 15.07 9.37 -8.11
CA GLN A 103 13.87 8.79 -8.72
C GLN A 103 13.86 8.95 -10.23
N ASN A 104 13.50 7.90 -10.94
CA ASN A 104 13.38 7.88 -12.40
C ASN A 104 14.65 8.32 -13.15
N LEU A 105 15.81 8.04 -12.54
CA LEU A 105 17.14 8.32 -13.08
C LEU A 105 17.89 7.01 -13.33
N SER A 106 18.65 6.98 -14.41
CA SER A 106 19.64 5.95 -14.70
C SER A 106 20.89 6.13 -13.83
N ALA A 107 21.72 5.09 -13.74
CA ALA A 107 23.00 5.17 -13.02
C ALA A 107 23.88 6.33 -13.50
N GLN A 108 23.94 6.54 -14.81
CA GLN A 108 24.68 7.65 -15.42
C GLN A 108 24.12 9.00 -14.95
N GLU A 109 22.81 9.23 -15.04
CA GLU A 109 22.18 10.49 -14.62
C GLU A 109 22.41 10.77 -13.11
N ILE A 110 22.39 9.73 -12.27
CA ILE A 110 22.67 9.85 -10.82
C ILE A 110 24.13 10.23 -10.58
N VAL A 111 25.08 9.53 -11.21
CA VAL A 111 26.52 9.79 -11.05
C VAL A 111 26.86 11.21 -11.52
N GLU A 112 26.33 11.63 -12.67
CA GLU A 112 26.49 13.00 -13.16
C GLU A 112 25.94 14.06 -12.19
N LYS A 113 24.78 13.78 -11.57
CA LYS A 113 24.21 14.68 -10.57
C LYS A 113 25.12 14.80 -9.35
N VAL A 114 25.63 13.69 -8.83
CA VAL A 114 26.56 13.69 -7.68
C VAL A 114 27.84 14.46 -8.00
N PHE A 115 28.40 14.28 -9.21
CA PHE A 115 29.59 15.02 -9.65
C PHE A 115 29.35 16.53 -9.73
N LYS A 116 28.23 16.95 -10.34
CA LYS A 116 27.85 18.36 -10.46
C LYS A 116 27.59 19.01 -9.11
N ASP A 117 26.87 18.31 -8.21
CA ASP A 117 26.60 18.79 -6.86
C ASP A 117 27.92 18.96 -6.06
N GLY A 118 28.94 18.11 -6.33
CA GLY A 118 30.29 18.23 -5.78
C GLY A 118 31.19 19.28 -6.48
N GLY A 119 30.71 19.94 -7.53
CA GLY A 119 31.46 20.96 -8.27
C GLY A 119 32.44 20.42 -9.32
N PHE A 120 32.35 19.14 -9.69
CA PHE A 120 33.27 18.49 -10.62
C PHE A 120 32.68 18.30 -12.01
N SER A 121 33.51 18.50 -13.05
CA SER A 121 33.09 18.41 -14.45
C SER A 121 34.08 17.68 -15.37
N ASP A 122 35.27 17.33 -14.87
CA ASP A 122 36.31 16.65 -15.64
C ASP A 122 36.07 15.13 -15.69
N TYR A 123 35.01 14.74 -16.39
CA TYR A 123 34.65 13.36 -16.64
C TYR A 123 34.08 13.13 -18.05
N LYS A 124 34.17 11.89 -18.53
CA LYS A 124 33.53 11.46 -19.77
C LYS A 124 32.97 10.04 -19.65
N PHE A 125 31.77 9.84 -20.19
CA PHE A 125 31.15 8.53 -20.33
C PHE A 125 31.43 7.97 -21.73
N GLN A 126 32.00 6.77 -21.79
CA GLN A 126 32.24 5.99 -23.01
C GLN A 126 31.54 4.64 -22.87
N LEU A 127 30.21 4.69 -22.83
CA LEU A 127 29.36 3.52 -22.64
C LEU A 127 28.80 3.03 -23.99
N LYS A 128 28.86 1.73 -24.25
CA LYS A 128 28.17 1.07 -25.36
C LYS A 128 26.73 0.70 -25.02
N SER A 129 26.46 0.46 -23.74
CA SER A 129 25.12 0.21 -23.21
C SER A 129 24.58 1.46 -22.51
N LYS A 130 23.25 1.60 -22.51
CA LYS A 130 22.57 2.66 -21.77
C LYS A 130 21.96 2.08 -20.50
N PRO A 131 22.43 2.47 -19.30
CA PRO A 131 21.85 2.00 -18.04
C PRO A 131 20.35 2.30 -17.96
N ALA A 132 19.57 1.32 -17.48
CA ALA A 132 18.13 1.47 -17.32
C ALA A 132 17.80 2.54 -16.27
N LYS A 133 16.65 3.20 -16.42
CA LYS A 133 16.14 4.12 -15.40
C LYS A 133 15.62 3.32 -14.21
N ARG A 134 16.02 3.73 -13.01
CA ARG A 134 15.52 3.15 -11.76
C ARG A 134 14.35 3.96 -11.26
N GLU A 135 13.27 3.29 -10.88
CA GLU A 135 12.15 3.95 -10.21
C GLU A 135 12.63 4.61 -8.90
N TYR A 136 13.49 3.90 -8.15
CA TYR A 136 13.97 4.32 -6.85
C TYR A 136 15.42 3.91 -6.63
N CYS A 137 16.25 4.82 -6.13
CA CYS A 137 17.61 4.56 -5.69
C CYS A 137 17.98 5.48 -4.53
N LEU A 138 18.43 4.94 -3.41
CA LEU A 138 18.83 5.74 -2.25
C LEU A 138 20.33 5.72 -2.06
N GLN A 139 20.88 6.87 -1.68
CA GLN A 139 22.13 6.98 -0.94
C GLN A 139 21.79 7.03 0.55
N TYR A 140 22.41 6.18 1.38
CA TYR A 140 22.12 6.17 2.81
C TYR A 140 23.35 5.81 3.65
N ASN A 141 23.70 6.70 4.59
CA ASN A 141 24.82 6.58 5.52
C ASN A 141 26.12 6.14 4.84
N GLU A 142 26.38 6.66 3.65
CA GLU A 142 27.56 6.36 2.86
C GLU A 142 28.12 7.65 2.25
N SER A 143 29.42 7.64 1.93
CA SER A 143 30.04 8.76 1.22
C SER A 143 29.51 8.88 -0.21
N ASP A 144 29.62 10.07 -0.81
CA ASP A 144 29.25 10.25 -2.21
C ASP A 144 30.09 9.33 -3.11
N PHE A 145 31.37 9.11 -2.75
CA PHE A 145 32.27 8.16 -3.42
C PHE A 145 31.80 6.70 -3.32
N ASN A 146 31.42 6.23 -2.12
CA ASN A 146 30.95 4.86 -1.96
C ASN A 146 29.65 4.64 -2.73
N PHE A 147 28.74 5.63 -2.70
CA PHE A 147 27.47 5.57 -3.42
C PHE A 147 27.66 5.39 -4.93
N ILE A 148 28.47 6.25 -5.56
CA ILE A 148 28.75 6.12 -6.99
C ILE A 148 29.56 4.84 -7.29
N SER A 149 30.46 4.42 -6.41
CA SER A 149 31.33 3.25 -6.67
C SER A 149 30.51 1.98 -6.71
N ARG A 150 29.68 1.73 -5.68
CA ARG A 150 28.77 0.56 -5.69
C ARG A 150 27.78 0.62 -6.86
N LEU A 151 27.39 1.82 -7.27
CA LEU A 151 26.44 2.05 -8.35
C LEU A 151 27.03 1.73 -9.73
N LEU A 152 28.28 2.16 -9.97
CA LEU A 152 29.04 1.82 -11.16
C LEU A 152 29.37 0.32 -11.20
N GLU A 153 29.74 -0.26 -10.05
CA GLU A 153 29.95 -1.71 -9.91
C GLU A 153 28.69 -2.52 -10.23
N GLN A 154 27.50 -2.03 -9.88
CA GLN A 154 26.22 -2.68 -10.20
C GLN A 154 25.89 -2.66 -11.70
N GLU A 155 26.37 -1.66 -12.42
CA GLU A 155 26.19 -1.55 -13.88
C GLU A 155 27.37 -2.18 -14.67
N GLY A 156 28.38 -2.70 -13.97
CA GLY A 156 29.61 -3.18 -14.61
C GLY A 156 30.43 -2.06 -15.27
N ILE A 157 30.27 -0.82 -14.85
CA ILE A 157 31.00 0.33 -15.40
C ILE A 157 32.35 0.44 -14.69
N CYS A 158 33.43 0.22 -15.43
CA CYS A 158 34.78 0.47 -14.96
C CYS A 158 35.15 1.95 -15.12
N TRP A 159 36.21 2.38 -14.43
CA TRP A 159 36.71 3.74 -14.59
C TRP A 159 38.22 3.85 -14.37
N PHE A 160 38.81 4.89 -14.97
CA PHE A 160 40.23 5.23 -14.90
C PHE A 160 40.44 6.72 -15.18
N PHE A 161 41.66 7.22 -14.97
CA PHE A 161 42.01 8.62 -15.26
C PHE A 161 42.89 8.74 -16.49
N THR A 162 42.66 9.77 -17.30
CA THR A 162 43.61 10.28 -18.28
C THR A 162 44.15 11.62 -17.78
N HIS A 163 45.46 11.82 -17.83
CA HIS A 163 46.13 12.99 -17.28
C HIS A 163 46.71 13.87 -18.40
N ALA A 164 46.74 15.17 -18.13
CA ALA A 164 47.44 16.20 -18.89
C ALA A 164 47.93 17.26 -17.89
N GLU A 165 48.88 18.10 -18.28
CA GLU A 165 49.34 19.22 -17.46
C GLU A 165 48.17 20.08 -16.95
N GLY A 166 48.02 20.17 -15.62
CA GLY A 166 46.98 20.91 -14.91
C GLY A 166 45.57 20.31 -14.97
N LYS A 167 45.41 19.06 -15.44
CA LYS A 167 44.09 18.41 -15.57
C LYS A 167 44.14 16.89 -15.54
N HIS A 168 43.22 16.27 -14.82
CA HIS A 168 42.92 14.84 -14.91
C HIS A 168 41.43 14.62 -15.18
N THR A 169 41.12 13.74 -16.13
CA THR A 169 39.74 13.43 -16.54
C THR A 169 39.38 12.00 -16.17
N LEU A 170 38.27 11.82 -15.46
CA LEU A 170 37.70 10.51 -15.16
C LEU A 170 37.02 9.93 -16.40
N VAL A 171 37.42 8.75 -16.82
CA VAL A 171 36.80 8.01 -17.93
C VAL A 171 35.97 6.89 -17.37
N LEU A 172 34.67 6.89 -17.62
CA LEU A 172 33.76 5.82 -17.23
C LEU A 172 33.39 5.00 -18.46
N ALA A 173 33.59 3.68 -18.40
CA ALA A 173 33.48 2.81 -19.56
C ALA A 173 32.87 1.44 -19.21
N ASP A 174 32.15 0.86 -20.15
CA ASP A 174 31.61 -0.50 -20.08
C ASP A 174 32.19 -1.40 -21.19
N ASP A 175 33.27 -1.01 -21.86
CA ASP A 175 33.87 -1.80 -22.92
C ASP A 175 35.36 -1.46 -23.09
N ASN A 176 36.15 -2.47 -23.44
CA ASN A 176 37.60 -2.31 -23.57
C ASN A 176 38.01 -1.37 -24.72
N SER A 177 37.11 -1.04 -25.67
CA SER A 177 37.38 -0.04 -26.69
C SER A 177 37.62 1.37 -26.14
N ALA A 178 37.21 1.63 -24.89
CA ALA A 178 37.44 2.91 -24.23
C ALA A 178 38.89 3.10 -23.77
N PHE A 179 39.66 2.02 -23.60
CA PHE A 179 41.04 2.10 -23.12
C PHE A 179 41.98 2.60 -24.24
N PRO A 180 42.62 3.76 -24.09
CA PRO A 180 43.61 4.24 -25.05
C PRO A 180 44.93 3.44 -24.95
N PRO A 181 45.77 3.44 -26.01
CA PRO A 181 47.14 2.98 -25.87
C PRO A 181 47.91 3.90 -24.91
N ILE A 182 49.01 3.41 -24.32
CA ILE A 182 49.93 4.25 -23.54
C ILE A 182 50.39 5.48 -24.35
N PRO A 183 50.68 6.63 -23.71
CA PRO A 183 51.21 7.80 -24.39
C PRO A 183 52.52 7.47 -25.14
N GLY A 184 52.70 8.05 -26.34
CA GLY A 184 53.90 7.80 -27.15
C GLY A 184 53.87 6.46 -27.89
N GLU A 185 54.97 5.71 -27.85
CA GLU A 185 55.10 4.43 -28.56
C GLU A 185 54.42 3.30 -27.80
N LYS A 186 53.35 2.74 -28.39
CA LYS A 186 52.57 1.65 -27.78
C LYS A 186 53.29 0.29 -27.70
N LYS A 187 54.43 0.12 -28.39
CA LYS A 187 55.21 -1.13 -28.36
C LYS A 187 56.29 -1.00 -27.31
N VAL A 188 56.27 -1.86 -26.31
CA VAL A 188 57.25 -1.85 -25.23
C VAL A 188 58.04 -3.15 -25.28
N LYS A 189 59.36 -3.03 -25.47
CA LYS A 189 60.25 -4.18 -25.54
C LYS A 189 60.43 -4.80 -24.15
N TYR A 190 60.49 -6.12 -24.11
CA TYR A 190 61.03 -6.85 -22.98
C TYR A 190 62.56 -6.93 -23.09
N GLN A 191 63.24 -6.56 -22.01
CA GLN A 191 64.67 -6.78 -21.87
C GLN A 191 64.96 -7.10 -20.40
N ALA A 192 65.25 -8.38 -20.13
CA ALA A 192 65.64 -8.84 -18.80
C ALA A 192 66.73 -7.94 -18.20
N ALA A 193 66.63 -7.63 -16.91
CA ALA A 193 67.59 -6.77 -16.22
C ALA A 193 69.03 -7.28 -16.40
N GLN A 194 69.90 -6.44 -16.97
CA GLN A 194 71.34 -6.68 -17.12
C GLN A 194 72.11 -5.57 -16.41
N SER A 195 73.28 -5.91 -15.85
CA SER A 195 74.13 -4.92 -15.17
C SER A 195 74.50 -3.78 -16.13
N GLY A 196 74.18 -2.53 -15.74
CA GLY A 196 74.54 -1.31 -16.48
C GLY A 196 73.49 -0.77 -17.47
N ALA A 197 72.42 -1.51 -17.78
CA ALA A 197 71.31 -1.00 -18.59
C ALA A 197 70.18 -0.49 -17.68
N ARG A 198 69.94 0.83 -17.67
CA ARG A 198 68.88 1.49 -16.90
C ARG A 198 68.18 2.54 -17.77
N GLU A 199 66.91 2.80 -17.48
CA GLU A 199 66.11 3.88 -18.06
C GLU A 199 65.98 3.83 -19.59
N THR A 200 65.88 2.63 -20.14
CA THR A 200 65.78 2.41 -21.61
C THR A 200 64.33 2.38 -22.11
N GLY A 201 63.34 2.59 -21.24
CA GLY A 201 61.91 2.60 -21.59
C GLY A 201 61.34 1.20 -21.90
N MET A 202 61.82 0.16 -21.23
CA MET A 202 61.54 -1.25 -21.49
C MET A 202 60.90 -1.96 -20.28
N ILE A 203 60.26 -3.11 -20.52
CA ILE A 203 59.85 -4.03 -19.46
C ILE A 203 61.09 -4.82 -19.02
N ARG A 204 61.40 -4.78 -17.72
CA ARG A 204 62.60 -5.40 -17.11
C ARG A 204 62.34 -6.76 -16.51
N SER A 205 61.11 -6.96 -16.02
CA SER A 205 60.63 -8.21 -15.46
C SER A 205 59.18 -8.43 -15.89
N ALA A 206 58.85 -9.65 -16.27
CA ALA A 206 57.53 -10.03 -16.76
C ALA A 206 57.16 -11.42 -16.22
N GLN A 207 56.37 -11.46 -15.15
CA GLN A 207 55.84 -12.68 -14.56
C GLN A 207 54.42 -12.93 -15.09
N LEU A 208 54.21 -14.08 -15.73
CA LEU A 208 52.87 -14.59 -15.99
C LEU A 208 52.27 -15.16 -14.71
N HIS A 209 51.15 -14.58 -14.26
CA HIS A 209 50.37 -15.05 -13.12
C HIS A 209 49.04 -15.64 -13.60
N LEU A 210 48.77 -16.89 -13.23
CA LEU A 210 47.52 -17.59 -13.51
C LEU A 210 46.84 -17.98 -12.21
N GLN A 211 45.53 -17.76 -12.13
CA GLN A 211 44.74 -18.17 -10.96
C GLN A 211 43.39 -18.73 -11.36
N ALA A 212 42.85 -19.61 -10.52
CA ALA A 212 41.50 -20.13 -10.69
C ALA A 212 40.48 -19.05 -10.30
N THR A 213 39.53 -18.77 -11.19
CA THR A 213 38.41 -17.88 -10.93
C THR A 213 37.09 -18.62 -11.14
N ALA A 214 36.02 -18.13 -10.52
CA ALA A 214 34.67 -18.60 -10.87
C ALA A 214 34.42 -18.39 -12.37
N GLN A 215 33.84 -19.40 -13.01
CA GLN A 215 33.65 -19.44 -14.47
C GLN A 215 32.22 -19.10 -14.90
N GLY A 216 31.29 -19.01 -13.94
CA GLY A 216 29.90 -18.65 -14.18
C GLY A 216 29.27 -17.86 -13.04
N PHE A 217 28.16 -17.21 -13.37
CA PHE A 217 27.31 -16.47 -12.45
C PHE A 217 25.83 -16.80 -12.67
N GLN A 218 25.07 -16.86 -11.58
CA GLN A 218 23.62 -17.07 -11.53
C GLN A 218 22.96 -16.00 -10.66
N GLY A 219 21.85 -15.45 -11.14
CA GLY A 219 21.09 -14.44 -10.43
C GLY A 219 19.60 -14.73 -10.44
N SER A 220 18.90 -14.31 -9.39
CA SER A 220 17.43 -14.32 -9.37
C SER A 220 16.84 -13.14 -8.61
N ASP A 221 15.63 -12.73 -8.95
CA ASP A 221 14.88 -11.70 -8.23
C ASP A 221 13.37 -11.97 -8.28
N TYR A 222 12.57 -11.11 -7.63
CA TYR A 222 11.12 -11.16 -7.60
C TYR A 222 10.52 -9.80 -7.96
N ASN A 223 9.61 -9.80 -8.94
CA ASN A 223 8.83 -8.63 -9.32
C ASN A 223 7.36 -8.84 -8.93
N TYR A 224 6.88 -8.07 -7.95
CA TYR A 224 5.49 -8.19 -7.47
C TYR A 224 4.44 -7.73 -8.49
N GLU A 225 4.81 -6.92 -9.49
CA GLU A 225 3.90 -6.55 -10.57
C GLU A 225 3.75 -7.68 -11.60
N GLN A 226 4.74 -8.58 -11.69
CA GLN A 226 4.75 -9.76 -12.55
C GLN A 226 5.19 -11.01 -11.75
N PRO A 227 4.42 -11.45 -10.75
CA PRO A 227 4.87 -12.44 -9.76
C PRO A 227 5.14 -13.83 -10.32
N LYS A 228 4.71 -14.11 -11.55
CA LYS A 228 4.96 -15.38 -12.27
C LYS A 228 6.11 -15.28 -13.28
N ALA A 229 6.76 -14.12 -13.42
CA ALA A 229 7.87 -13.96 -14.34
C ALA A 229 9.06 -14.85 -13.94
N ALA A 230 9.63 -15.57 -14.90
CA ALA A 230 10.80 -16.41 -14.68
C ALA A 230 12.06 -15.53 -14.63
N LEU A 231 12.35 -14.97 -13.45
CA LEU A 231 13.48 -14.06 -13.21
C LEU A 231 14.76 -14.81 -12.80
N PHE A 232 15.01 -15.98 -13.36
CA PHE A 232 16.29 -16.69 -13.21
C PHE A 232 17.16 -16.44 -14.45
N SER A 233 18.41 -16.04 -14.21
CA SER A 233 19.39 -15.70 -15.23
C SER A 233 20.74 -16.31 -14.92
N GLN A 234 21.47 -16.73 -15.96
CA GLN A 234 22.77 -17.37 -15.80
C GLN A 234 23.68 -17.10 -17.01
N ALA A 235 24.99 -17.08 -16.77
CA ALA A 235 26.00 -17.03 -17.81
C ALA A 235 27.26 -17.80 -17.38
N GLY A 236 28.07 -18.19 -18.36
CA GLY A 236 29.34 -18.91 -18.14
C GLY A 236 29.16 -20.40 -17.86
N GLU A 237 30.18 -21.01 -17.25
CA GLU A 237 30.29 -22.46 -17.08
C GLU A 237 30.26 -22.86 -15.61
N LYS A 238 29.63 -24.01 -15.32
CA LYS A 238 29.63 -24.60 -13.96
C LYS A 238 31.00 -25.18 -13.57
N LYS A 239 31.75 -25.66 -14.55
CA LYS A 239 33.09 -26.22 -14.36
C LYS A 239 34.05 -25.07 -14.01
N GLY A 240 34.68 -25.11 -12.84
CA GLY A 240 35.51 -24.02 -12.31
C GLY A 240 34.81 -23.12 -11.30
N GLY A 241 33.54 -23.40 -10.96
CA GLY A 241 32.80 -22.70 -9.90
C GLY A 241 31.76 -21.71 -10.44
N MET A 242 30.62 -21.65 -9.74
CA MET A 242 29.46 -20.82 -10.08
C MET A 242 29.11 -19.95 -8.87
N GLN A 243 29.01 -18.64 -9.05
CA GLN A 243 28.49 -17.75 -8.02
C GLN A 243 26.98 -17.56 -8.18
N TYR A 244 26.24 -17.57 -7.08
CA TYR A 244 24.80 -17.31 -7.07
C TYR A 244 24.46 -16.11 -6.19
N GLN A 245 23.53 -15.26 -6.64
CA GLN A 245 23.08 -14.07 -5.91
C GLN A 245 21.55 -13.92 -5.94
N HIS A 246 20.98 -13.66 -4.77
CA HIS A 246 19.61 -13.18 -4.58
C HIS A 246 19.60 -12.13 -3.45
N PRO A 247 18.94 -10.96 -3.61
CA PRO A 247 18.29 -10.49 -4.84
C PRO A 247 19.30 -10.05 -5.92
N GLY A 248 18.93 -10.20 -7.19
CA GLY A 248 19.76 -9.88 -8.35
C GLY A 248 19.71 -8.42 -8.83
N ARG A 249 18.75 -7.61 -8.33
CA ARG A 249 18.49 -6.20 -8.68
C ARG A 249 18.06 -5.98 -10.14
N PHE A 250 17.17 -6.84 -10.64
CA PHE A 250 16.56 -6.69 -11.96
C PHE A 250 15.08 -7.05 -11.90
N SER A 251 14.26 -6.41 -12.74
CA SER A 251 12.80 -6.58 -12.74
C SER A 251 12.31 -7.36 -13.95
N VAL A 252 13.17 -7.55 -14.96
CA VAL A 252 12.91 -8.31 -16.18
C VAL A 252 14.09 -9.23 -16.51
N LYS A 253 13.82 -10.32 -17.24
CA LYS A 253 14.83 -11.34 -17.54
C LYS A 253 16.01 -10.83 -18.37
N ALA A 254 15.78 -9.93 -19.33
CA ALA A 254 16.84 -9.39 -20.18
C ALA A 254 17.92 -8.63 -19.37
N GLU A 255 17.51 -7.89 -18.34
CA GLU A 255 18.43 -7.22 -17.41
C GLU A 255 19.26 -8.24 -16.61
N GLY A 256 18.62 -9.30 -16.11
CA GLY A 256 19.31 -10.38 -15.39
C GLY A 256 20.31 -11.14 -16.26
N ASP A 257 19.98 -11.38 -17.53
CA ASP A 257 20.88 -12.05 -18.49
C ASP A 257 22.08 -11.17 -18.83
N ALA A 258 21.88 -9.86 -19.03
CA ALA A 258 22.96 -8.90 -19.20
C ALA A 258 23.85 -8.81 -17.96
N LEU A 259 23.25 -8.81 -16.76
CA LEU A 259 23.96 -8.80 -15.49
C LEU A 259 24.85 -10.04 -15.32
N ALA A 260 24.30 -11.22 -15.57
CA ALA A 260 25.05 -12.46 -15.51
C ALA A 260 26.24 -12.44 -16.49
N ALA A 261 26.04 -11.95 -17.71
CA ALA A 261 27.09 -11.89 -18.73
C ALA A 261 28.28 -11.01 -18.29
N TRP A 262 28.04 -9.79 -17.79
CA TRP A 262 29.14 -8.92 -17.38
C TRP A 262 29.76 -9.34 -16.04
N LYS A 263 28.98 -9.94 -15.11
CA LYS A 263 29.52 -10.51 -13.86
C LYS A 263 30.51 -11.64 -14.15
N VAL A 264 30.24 -12.49 -15.13
CA VAL A 264 31.21 -13.52 -15.56
C VAL A 264 32.50 -12.88 -16.08
N ASN A 265 32.41 -11.80 -16.85
CA ASN A 265 33.60 -11.07 -17.29
C ASN A 265 34.40 -10.50 -16.11
N ALA A 266 33.73 -9.93 -15.11
CA ALA A 266 34.39 -9.43 -13.89
C ALA A 266 35.14 -10.53 -13.13
N LEU A 267 34.51 -11.70 -12.99
CA LEU A 267 35.11 -12.86 -12.33
C LEU A 267 36.32 -13.41 -13.09
N LYS A 268 36.25 -13.46 -14.43
CA LYS A 268 37.32 -14.00 -15.28
C LYS A 268 38.47 -13.03 -15.52
N ALA A 269 38.27 -11.72 -15.32
CA ALA A 269 39.27 -10.69 -15.63
C ALA A 269 40.60 -10.91 -14.92
N GLN A 270 40.60 -11.52 -13.74
CA GLN A 270 41.80 -11.76 -12.94
C GLN A 270 42.51 -13.09 -13.23
N ALA A 271 41.94 -13.95 -14.09
CA ALA A 271 42.44 -15.32 -14.30
C ALA A 271 43.84 -15.39 -14.93
N LYS A 272 44.18 -14.40 -15.78
CA LYS A 272 45.49 -14.29 -16.46
C LYS A 272 46.01 -12.86 -16.34
N GLN A 273 47.14 -12.71 -15.65
CA GLN A 273 47.78 -11.42 -15.40
C GLN A 273 49.26 -11.47 -15.80
N LEU A 274 49.79 -10.32 -16.21
CA LEU A 274 51.21 -10.05 -16.35
C LEU A 274 51.61 -9.08 -15.25
N VAL A 275 52.48 -9.51 -14.35
CA VAL A 275 53.00 -8.70 -13.24
C VAL A 275 54.47 -8.43 -13.52
N GLY A 276 54.90 -7.17 -13.47
CA GLY A 276 56.24 -6.83 -13.91
C GLY A 276 56.81 -5.56 -13.34
N GLU A 277 58.09 -5.36 -13.62
CA GLU A 277 58.83 -4.14 -13.36
C GLU A 277 59.30 -3.54 -14.69
N SER A 278 59.32 -2.22 -14.78
CA SER A 278 59.68 -1.50 -16.00
C SER A 278 60.33 -0.16 -15.69
N ASP A 279 61.14 0.34 -16.64
CA ASP A 279 61.61 1.72 -16.68
C ASP A 279 60.89 2.55 -17.78
N CYS A 280 59.76 2.05 -18.31
CA CYS A 280 58.87 2.75 -19.24
C CYS A 280 57.87 3.64 -18.48
N ALA A 281 58.11 4.95 -18.47
CA ALA A 281 57.27 5.90 -17.74
C ALA A 281 55.84 6.05 -18.29
N ALA A 282 55.60 5.67 -19.55
CA ALA A 282 54.30 5.77 -20.21
C ALA A 282 53.25 4.75 -19.74
N LEU A 283 53.64 3.75 -18.92
CA LEU A 283 52.68 2.78 -18.38
C LEU A 283 51.69 3.49 -17.45
N MET A 284 50.40 3.39 -17.71
CA MET A 284 49.35 4.05 -16.91
C MET A 284 48.16 3.10 -16.76
N ALA A 285 47.54 3.06 -15.58
CA ALA A 285 46.32 2.28 -15.39
C ALA A 285 45.22 2.73 -16.37
N GLY A 286 44.50 1.78 -16.95
CA GLY A 286 43.51 2.04 -18.00
C GLY A 286 44.09 2.33 -19.39
N HIS A 287 45.40 2.14 -19.58
CA HIS A 287 46.04 2.20 -20.90
C HIS A 287 46.56 0.82 -21.29
N TRP A 288 46.71 0.58 -22.59
CA TRP A 288 47.26 -0.68 -23.10
C TRP A 288 48.56 -0.49 -23.88
N PHE A 289 49.39 -1.53 -23.90
CA PHE A 289 50.62 -1.59 -24.68
C PHE A 289 50.75 -2.96 -25.35
N THR A 290 51.55 -3.05 -26.41
CA THR A 290 51.92 -4.32 -27.04
C THR A 290 53.29 -4.73 -26.51
N LEU A 291 53.38 -5.87 -25.82
CA LEU A 291 54.67 -6.44 -25.41
C LEU A 291 55.38 -7.00 -26.65
N THR A 292 56.68 -6.71 -26.80
CA THR A 292 57.51 -7.25 -27.88
C THR A 292 58.80 -7.83 -27.35
N ASP A 293 59.44 -8.71 -28.12
CA ASP A 293 60.76 -9.31 -27.83
C ASP A 293 60.82 -10.13 -26.52
N HIS A 294 59.67 -10.57 -25.98
CA HIS A 294 59.65 -11.57 -24.91
C HIS A 294 59.91 -12.97 -25.46
N ASP A 295 60.71 -13.77 -24.77
CA ASP A 295 61.12 -15.12 -25.19
C ASP A 295 59.91 -16.06 -25.38
N ASP A 296 58.95 -16.01 -24.45
CA ASP A 296 57.63 -16.60 -24.65
C ASP A 296 56.80 -15.74 -25.62
N LYS A 297 56.74 -16.21 -26.88
CA LYS A 297 56.00 -15.55 -27.96
C LYS A 297 54.50 -15.39 -27.67
N SER A 298 53.92 -16.20 -26.80
CA SER A 298 52.49 -16.11 -26.43
C SER A 298 52.17 -14.87 -25.58
N LEU A 299 53.20 -14.25 -24.98
CA LEU A 299 53.06 -13.02 -24.20
C LEU A 299 53.21 -11.76 -25.05
N ASN A 300 53.68 -11.86 -26.30
CA ASN A 300 53.84 -10.72 -27.22
C ASN A 300 52.48 -10.30 -27.83
N ILE A 301 51.57 -9.85 -26.97
CA ILE A 301 50.20 -9.44 -27.27
C ILE A 301 49.92 -8.05 -26.69
N ASP A 302 48.71 -7.53 -26.93
CA ASP A 302 48.23 -6.33 -26.25
C ASP A 302 47.85 -6.64 -24.79
N TRP A 303 48.43 -5.89 -23.86
CA TRP A 303 48.19 -5.94 -22.43
C TRP A 303 47.57 -4.62 -21.95
N LEU A 304 46.44 -4.71 -21.24
CA LEU A 304 45.79 -3.60 -20.55
C LEU A 304 46.35 -3.49 -19.13
N VAL A 305 46.98 -2.37 -18.80
CA VAL A 305 47.50 -2.09 -17.45
C VAL A 305 46.33 -1.86 -16.51
N THR A 306 46.16 -2.75 -15.53
CA THR A 306 45.10 -2.67 -14.51
C THR A 306 45.57 -1.94 -13.26
N ALA A 307 46.87 -1.96 -12.96
CA ALA A 307 47.47 -1.22 -11.87
C ALA A 307 48.93 -0.88 -12.19
N VAL A 308 49.41 0.27 -11.75
CA VAL A 308 50.81 0.66 -11.85
C VAL A 308 51.19 1.60 -10.70
N SER A 309 52.39 1.39 -10.18
CA SER A 309 53.04 2.27 -9.21
C SER A 309 54.36 2.78 -9.77
N HIS A 310 54.58 4.08 -9.73
CA HIS A 310 55.77 4.76 -10.25
C HIS A 310 56.59 5.26 -9.07
N GLU A 311 57.91 5.14 -9.14
CA GLU A 311 58.82 5.62 -8.12
C GLU A 311 60.00 6.32 -8.79
N TYR A 312 60.24 7.55 -8.36
CA TYR A 312 61.43 8.33 -8.66
C TYR A 312 62.06 8.73 -7.33
N ASP A 313 63.27 8.23 -7.08
CA ASP A 313 63.99 8.41 -5.80
C ASP A 313 64.91 9.64 -5.76
N GLY A 314 64.92 10.43 -6.83
CA GLY A 314 65.81 11.57 -7.02
C GLY A 314 66.93 11.31 -8.00
N GLU A 315 67.25 10.05 -8.26
CA GLU A 315 68.30 9.63 -9.19
C GLU A 315 67.79 8.65 -10.25
N HIS A 316 66.89 7.74 -9.86
CA HIS A 316 66.45 6.63 -10.70
C HIS A 316 64.94 6.55 -10.79
N TYR A 317 64.46 6.22 -11.99
CA TYR A 317 63.06 5.89 -12.23
C TYR A 317 62.81 4.37 -12.31
N ARG A 318 61.72 3.91 -11.69
CA ARG A 318 61.15 2.57 -11.89
C ARG A 318 59.63 2.57 -11.76
N ASN A 319 58.98 1.55 -12.31
CA ASN A 319 57.60 1.22 -11.98
C ASN A 319 57.39 -0.27 -11.79
N ARG A 320 56.30 -0.60 -11.09
CA ARG A 320 55.74 -1.93 -10.97
C ARG A 320 54.32 -1.92 -11.49
N PHE A 321 53.97 -2.83 -12.39
CA PHE A 321 52.66 -2.89 -13.02
C PHE A 321 52.02 -4.27 -12.93
N THR A 322 50.69 -4.28 -13.05
CA THR A 322 49.88 -5.47 -13.32
C THR A 322 49.03 -5.18 -14.55
N ALA A 323 48.97 -6.14 -15.47
CA ALA A 323 48.19 -6.03 -16.69
C ALA A 323 47.43 -7.32 -16.98
N ILE A 324 46.35 -7.22 -17.75
CA ILE A 324 45.58 -8.37 -18.27
C ILE A 324 45.60 -8.34 -19.80
N PRO A 325 45.35 -9.47 -20.50
CA PRO A 325 45.21 -9.43 -21.94
C PRO A 325 44.11 -8.43 -22.33
N LYS A 326 44.40 -7.48 -23.22
CA LYS A 326 43.42 -6.45 -23.64
C LYS A 326 42.15 -7.06 -24.25
N ALA A 327 42.26 -8.24 -24.84
CA ALA A 327 41.12 -8.98 -25.40
C ALA A 327 40.17 -9.52 -24.32
N THR A 328 40.61 -9.65 -23.06
CA THR A 328 39.76 -10.06 -21.93
C THR A 328 38.85 -8.89 -21.52
N PRO A 329 37.52 -8.99 -21.65
CA PRO A 329 36.62 -7.91 -21.27
C PRO A 329 36.78 -7.60 -19.77
N TYR A 330 37.11 -6.35 -19.45
CA TYR A 330 37.24 -5.91 -18.06
C TYR A 330 35.91 -5.39 -17.54
N ARG A 331 35.56 -5.82 -16.33
CA ARG A 331 34.42 -5.33 -15.54
C ARG A 331 34.84 -5.27 -14.08
N PRO A 332 34.40 -4.27 -13.30
CA PRO A 332 34.73 -4.21 -11.89
C PRO A 332 34.06 -5.33 -11.11
N LEU A 333 34.75 -5.83 -10.08
CA LEU A 333 34.13 -6.64 -9.04
C LEU A 333 33.30 -5.74 -8.13
N ALA A 334 32.23 -6.29 -7.56
CA ALA A 334 31.43 -5.57 -6.57
C ALA A 334 32.11 -5.69 -5.19
N VAL A 335 32.93 -4.69 -4.84
CA VAL A 335 33.71 -4.65 -3.60
C VAL A 335 33.28 -3.52 -2.68
N THR A 336 32.59 -2.51 -3.20
CA THR A 336 32.11 -1.40 -2.39
C THR A 336 30.96 -1.89 -1.49
N PRO A 337 31.04 -1.70 -0.15
CA PRO A 337 29.99 -2.11 0.76
C PRO A 337 28.63 -1.53 0.38
N GLN A 338 27.58 -2.35 0.44
CA GLN A 338 26.21 -1.86 0.26
C GLN A 338 25.67 -1.37 1.61
N PRO A 339 25.00 -0.20 1.65
CA PRO A 339 24.35 0.26 2.87
C PRO A 339 23.19 -0.67 3.24
N PHE A 340 23.01 -0.88 4.54
CA PHE A 340 21.91 -1.65 5.10
C PHE A 340 20.91 -0.73 5.77
N MET A 341 19.64 -0.84 5.40
CA MET A 341 18.53 -0.10 6.00
C MET A 341 17.83 -0.95 7.07
N HIS A 342 17.79 -0.42 8.29
CA HIS A 342 16.89 -0.90 9.33
C HIS A 342 15.47 -0.34 9.12
N THR A 343 14.50 -0.91 9.82
CA THR A 343 13.15 -0.35 9.87
C THR A 343 13.17 1.09 10.39
N GLN A 344 12.41 1.97 9.76
CA GLN A 344 12.29 3.38 10.12
C GLN A 344 10.82 3.82 10.13
N THR A 345 10.56 5.05 10.56
CA THR A 345 9.26 5.69 10.34
C THR A 345 9.34 6.75 9.26
N ALA A 346 8.21 7.01 8.62
CA ALA A 346 8.06 8.03 7.59
C ALA A 346 6.64 8.60 7.62
N THR A 347 6.47 9.80 7.07
CA THR A 347 5.15 10.44 6.95
C THR A 347 4.57 10.16 5.58
N VAL A 348 3.31 9.74 5.50
CA VAL A 348 2.61 9.56 4.23
C VAL A 348 2.38 10.92 3.55
N VAL A 349 2.71 11.02 2.28
CA VAL A 349 2.61 12.26 1.48
C VAL A 349 1.92 11.99 0.13
N GLY A 350 1.47 13.06 -0.52
CA GLY A 350 0.79 12.98 -1.79
C GLY A 350 0.46 14.36 -2.35
N LYS A 351 -0.39 14.39 -3.37
CA LYS A 351 -0.78 15.64 -4.03
C LYS A 351 -1.48 16.59 -3.08
N SER A 352 -1.17 17.88 -3.20
CA SER A 352 -1.86 18.93 -2.45
C SER A 352 -3.37 18.90 -2.71
N GLY A 353 -4.16 19.03 -1.64
CA GLY A 353 -5.62 19.00 -1.68
C GLY A 353 -6.25 17.60 -1.55
N GLU A 354 -5.45 16.53 -1.65
CA GLU A 354 -5.93 15.16 -1.46
C GLU A 354 -5.84 14.73 0.01
N GLU A 355 -6.79 13.93 0.47
CA GLU A 355 -6.69 13.24 1.77
C GLU A 355 -5.97 11.88 1.62
N ILE A 356 -6.16 11.22 0.48
CA ILE A 356 -5.64 9.89 0.18
C ILE A 356 -4.99 9.94 -1.21
N TRP A 357 -3.72 9.54 -1.29
CA TRP A 357 -2.99 9.46 -2.54
C TRP A 357 -2.42 8.05 -2.73
N THR A 358 -3.08 7.25 -3.58
CA THR A 358 -2.77 5.83 -3.79
C THR A 358 -2.84 5.44 -5.25
N ASP A 359 -2.16 4.35 -5.61
CA ASP A 359 -2.22 3.75 -6.94
C ASP A 359 -3.11 2.50 -7.00
N LYS A 360 -3.14 1.83 -8.17
CA LYS A 360 -3.93 0.61 -8.43
C LYS A 360 -3.59 -0.60 -7.53
N LEU A 361 -2.43 -0.57 -6.86
CA LEU A 361 -1.97 -1.63 -5.96
C LEU A 361 -2.16 -1.27 -4.48
N GLY A 362 -2.78 -0.12 -4.18
CA GLY A 362 -2.93 0.36 -2.79
C GLY A 362 -1.62 0.88 -2.20
N ARG A 363 -0.64 1.24 -3.03
CA ARG A 363 0.66 1.80 -2.59
C ARG A 363 0.50 3.27 -2.26
N VAL A 364 1.30 3.76 -1.33
CA VAL A 364 1.35 5.19 -0.96
C VAL A 364 2.76 5.74 -1.13
N LYS A 365 2.91 7.06 -1.06
CA LYS A 365 4.22 7.73 -1.05
C LYS A 365 4.52 8.26 0.36
N VAL A 366 5.80 8.38 0.68
CA VAL A 366 6.26 8.79 2.01
C VAL A 366 7.39 9.81 1.92
N GLN A 367 7.54 10.60 2.97
CA GLN A 367 8.69 11.46 3.23
C GLN A 367 9.43 10.89 4.45
N PHE A 368 10.70 10.52 4.29
CA PHE A 368 11.54 10.13 5.42
C PHE A 368 12.03 11.38 6.19
N PRO A 369 12.19 11.30 7.53
CA PRO A 369 12.64 12.45 8.32
C PRO A 369 14.04 12.97 7.97
N TRP A 370 14.92 12.10 7.45
CA TRP A 370 16.27 12.45 7.03
C TRP A 370 16.36 12.95 5.59
N ASP A 371 15.29 12.81 4.80
CA ASP A 371 15.29 13.26 3.40
C ASP A 371 15.11 14.78 3.37
N ARG A 372 16.25 15.48 3.27
CA ARG A 372 16.34 16.94 3.27
C ARG A 372 15.99 17.58 1.94
N GLU A 373 16.03 16.82 0.85
CA GLU A 373 15.78 17.30 -0.52
C GLU A 373 14.31 17.12 -0.93
N GLY A 374 13.59 16.21 -0.26
CA GLY A 374 12.16 15.98 -0.46
C GLY A 374 11.30 17.20 -0.09
N LYS A 375 10.19 17.35 -0.79
CA LYS A 375 9.26 18.49 -0.65
C LYS A 375 8.01 18.14 0.16
N SER A 376 7.94 16.94 0.72
CA SER A 376 6.74 16.41 1.39
C SER A 376 5.50 16.38 0.48
N ASP A 377 5.71 16.09 -0.81
CA ASP A 377 4.66 16.00 -1.84
C ASP A 377 4.69 14.65 -2.58
N GLU A 378 3.91 14.49 -3.66
CA GLU A 378 3.85 13.27 -4.46
C GLU A 378 5.15 12.91 -5.19
N THR A 379 6.21 13.72 -5.10
CA THR A 379 7.52 13.47 -5.69
C THR A 379 8.56 13.00 -4.68
N SER A 380 8.20 12.86 -3.40
CA SER A 380 9.16 12.55 -2.31
C SER A 380 9.69 11.11 -2.31
N SER A 381 8.89 10.14 -2.79
CA SER A 381 9.32 8.74 -2.88
C SER A 381 8.72 8.00 -4.09
N CYS A 382 9.21 6.79 -4.34
CA CYS A 382 8.51 5.81 -5.15
C CYS A 382 7.19 5.38 -4.48
N TRP A 383 6.47 4.48 -5.14
CA TRP A 383 5.28 3.86 -4.56
C TRP A 383 5.66 2.72 -3.60
N LEU A 384 5.37 2.89 -2.31
CA LEU A 384 5.62 1.88 -1.28
C LEU A 384 4.39 0.98 -1.11
N ARG A 385 4.60 -0.34 -1.20
CA ARG A 385 3.57 -1.31 -0.83
C ARG A 385 3.26 -1.22 0.66
N VAL A 386 1.99 -1.44 0.99
CA VAL A 386 1.48 -1.45 2.37
C VAL A 386 1.13 -2.88 2.75
N ALA A 387 1.77 -3.40 3.79
CA ALA A 387 1.40 -4.66 4.39
C ALA A 387 0.01 -4.51 5.04
N THR A 388 -0.89 -5.44 4.73
CA THR A 388 -2.22 -5.50 5.34
C THR A 388 -2.28 -6.67 6.31
N ALA A 389 -3.25 -6.65 7.24
CA ALA A 389 -3.44 -7.74 8.21
C ALA A 389 -3.76 -9.08 7.54
N TRP A 390 -4.41 -9.04 6.37
CA TRP A 390 -4.75 -10.23 5.58
C TRP A 390 -5.01 -9.81 4.12
N SER A 391 -4.52 -10.59 3.15
CA SER A 391 -4.73 -10.34 1.72
C SER A 391 -4.80 -11.64 0.92
N GLY A 392 -5.67 -11.68 -0.08
CA GLY A 392 -5.76 -12.73 -1.08
C GLY A 392 -6.26 -12.22 -2.43
N ASN A 393 -6.52 -13.12 -3.38
CA ASN A 393 -6.98 -12.75 -4.72
C ASN A 393 -8.45 -12.27 -4.68
N GLY A 394 -8.66 -10.97 -4.53
CA GLY A 394 -9.99 -10.35 -4.48
C GLY A 394 -10.66 -10.36 -3.10
N PHE A 395 -9.92 -10.65 -2.03
CA PHE A 395 -10.44 -10.64 -0.65
C PHE A 395 -9.35 -10.23 0.35
N GLY A 396 -9.73 -9.77 1.54
CA GLY A 396 -8.80 -9.41 2.63
C GLY A 396 -9.17 -8.09 3.32
N ALA A 397 -8.24 -7.56 4.11
CA ALA A 397 -8.35 -6.26 4.75
C ALA A 397 -7.63 -5.20 3.92
N GLN A 398 -8.26 -4.03 3.74
CA GLN A 398 -7.68 -2.91 2.98
C GLN A 398 -7.91 -1.60 3.75
N PHE A 399 -6.85 -1.10 4.38
CA PHE A 399 -6.81 0.21 5.03
C PHE A 399 -5.63 0.98 4.47
N ILE A 400 -5.90 1.94 3.59
CA ILE A 400 -4.86 2.74 2.94
C ILE A 400 -4.42 3.86 3.90
N PRO A 401 -3.13 3.96 4.23
CA PRO A 401 -2.60 5.08 5.00
C PRO A 401 -2.91 6.41 4.32
N ARG A 402 -3.35 7.39 5.09
CA ARG A 402 -3.74 8.73 4.61
C ARG A 402 -2.59 9.72 4.73
N ILE A 403 -2.61 10.78 3.93
CA ILE A 403 -1.58 11.83 3.98
C ILE A 403 -1.50 12.41 5.40
N GLY A 404 -0.28 12.56 5.91
CA GLY A 404 0.01 13.03 7.27
C GLY A 404 0.07 11.93 8.34
N GLN A 405 -0.29 10.68 8.02
CA GLN A 405 -0.12 9.56 8.95
C GLN A 405 1.34 9.11 9.01
N GLU A 406 1.78 8.68 10.20
CA GLU A 406 3.10 8.07 10.38
C GLU A 406 3.02 6.56 10.16
N VAL A 407 3.90 6.08 9.28
CA VAL A 407 4.02 4.68 8.89
C VAL A 407 5.37 4.12 9.26
N VAL A 408 5.40 2.83 9.58
CA VAL A 408 6.62 2.06 9.81
C VAL A 408 7.04 1.45 8.47
N VAL A 409 8.23 1.78 8.00
CA VAL A 409 8.81 1.31 6.73
C VAL A 409 9.95 0.35 7.02
N SER A 410 9.79 -0.90 6.59
CA SER A 410 10.84 -1.91 6.57
C SER A 410 11.45 -2.02 5.17
N PHE A 411 12.66 -2.56 5.09
CA PHE A 411 13.41 -2.66 3.83
C PHE A 411 13.68 -4.13 3.54
N ILE A 412 13.19 -4.63 2.40
CA ILE A 412 13.32 -6.05 2.03
C ILE A 412 14.81 -6.37 1.85
N ASP A 413 15.27 -7.42 2.53
CA ASP A 413 16.70 -7.80 2.62
C ASP A 413 17.62 -6.69 3.18
N GLY A 414 17.04 -5.67 3.85
CA GLY A 414 17.75 -4.46 4.27
C GLY A 414 18.19 -3.56 3.12
N SER A 415 17.70 -3.79 1.91
CA SER A 415 18.08 -2.99 0.73
C SER A 415 17.39 -1.61 0.77
N PRO A 416 18.14 -0.50 0.68
CA PRO A 416 17.56 0.83 0.64
C PRO A 416 16.52 1.03 -0.46
N ASP A 417 16.72 0.37 -1.60
CA ASP A 417 15.88 0.55 -2.79
C ASP A 417 14.57 -0.26 -2.72
N LYS A 418 14.35 -1.08 -1.68
CA LYS A 418 13.16 -1.94 -1.54
C LYS A 418 12.34 -1.64 -0.27
N PRO A 419 11.80 -0.41 -0.11
CA PRO A 419 10.95 -0.07 1.02
C PRO A 419 9.57 -0.74 0.96
N LEU A 420 9.05 -1.12 2.12
CA LEU A 420 7.74 -1.73 2.36
C LEU A 420 7.16 -1.18 3.65
N ILE A 421 5.96 -0.60 3.61
CA ILE A 421 5.25 -0.19 4.82
C ILE A 421 4.75 -1.44 5.53
N THR A 422 5.15 -1.64 6.79
CA THR A 422 4.80 -2.81 7.61
C THR A 422 3.85 -2.50 8.75
N GLY A 423 3.51 -1.23 8.96
CA GLY A 423 2.54 -0.83 9.98
C GLY A 423 2.33 0.67 10.04
N CYS A 424 1.46 1.11 10.93
CA CYS A 424 1.20 2.51 11.25
C CYS A 424 1.33 2.72 12.75
N VAL A 425 1.71 3.92 13.16
CA VAL A 425 1.83 4.30 14.57
C VAL A 425 1.09 5.61 14.86
N TYR A 426 0.55 5.73 16.06
CA TYR A 426 0.01 6.98 16.58
C TYR A 426 1.14 7.87 17.10
N ASN A 427 0.96 9.18 17.05
CA ASN A 427 1.94 10.16 17.50
C ASN A 427 1.25 11.43 18.03
N GLY A 428 2.02 12.47 18.36
CA GLY A 428 1.48 13.71 18.93
C GLY A 428 0.50 14.46 18.02
N ALA A 429 0.56 14.23 16.70
CA ALA A 429 -0.39 14.80 15.73
C ALA A 429 -1.55 13.84 15.41
N ASN A 430 -1.29 12.54 15.41
CA ASN A 430 -2.25 11.48 15.12
C ASN A 430 -2.61 10.75 16.42
N ALA A 431 -3.64 11.24 17.11
CA ALA A 431 -4.08 10.67 18.38
C ALA A 431 -4.76 9.29 18.23
N LEU A 432 -4.73 8.52 19.33
CA LEU A 432 -5.48 7.27 19.48
C LEU A 432 -7.00 7.52 19.36
N PRO A 433 -7.79 6.56 18.85
CA PRO A 433 -9.23 6.70 18.70
C PRO A 433 -9.98 6.75 20.05
N TYR A 434 -9.39 6.18 21.10
CA TYR A 434 -9.92 6.14 22.46
C TYR A 434 -8.88 6.76 23.41
N ALA A 435 -9.30 7.73 24.23
CA ALA A 435 -8.38 8.45 25.10
C ALA A 435 -7.81 7.52 26.19
N LEU A 436 -6.48 7.47 26.28
CA LEU A 436 -5.75 6.69 27.29
C LEU A 436 -5.15 7.62 28.36
N PRO A 437 -5.01 7.15 29.61
CA PRO A 437 -5.33 5.80 30.10
C PRO A 437 -6.81 5.57 30.46
N ALA A 438 -7.68 6.57 30.34
CA ALA A 438 -9.08 6.52 30.81
C ALA A 438 -9.90 5.36 30.21
N ASN A 439 -9.67 5.00 28.96
CA ASN A 439 -10.42 3.97 28.22
C ASN A 439 -9.56 2.74 27.89
N GLN A 440 -8.72 2.28 28.81
CA GLN A 440 -7.79 1.17 28.59
C GLN A 440 -8.45 -0.19 28.29
N THR A 441 -9.75 -0.34 28.53
CA THR A 441 -10.55 -1.53 28.19
C THR A 441 -11.20 -1.45 26.80
N GLN A 442 -11.05 -0.31 26.11
CA GLN A 442 -11.64 -0.10 24.79
C GLN A 442 -10.69 -0.49 23.66
N SER A 443 -11.20 -1.25 22.69
CA SER A 443 -10.49 -1.64 21.48
C SER A 443 -11.43 -1.64 20.27
N GLY A 444 -10.90 -1.60 19.05
CA GLY A 444 -11.75 -1.68 17.85
C GLY A 444 -11.20 -0.98 16.61
N ILE A 445 -12.07 -0.80 15.62
CA ILE A 445 -11.78 -0.16 14.33
C ILE A 445 -12.66 1.07 14.20
N LYS A 446 -12.04 2.25 14.14
CA LYS A 446 -12.70 3.54 13.92
C LYS A 446 -12.20 4.18 12.63
N THR A 447 -13.10 4.39 11.69
CA THR A 447 -12.80 5.03 10.39
C THR A 447 -13.15 6.53 10.45
N LYS A 448 -12.62 7.35 9.55
CA LYS A 448 -12.91 8.79 9.51
C LYS A 448 -13.49 9.21 8.16
N SER A 449 -14.54 10.02 8.19
CA SER A 449 -15.03 10.81 7.07
C SER A 449 -15.05 12.30 7.44
N GLU A 450 -15.32 13.18 6.48
CA GLU A 450 -15.36 14.64 6.71
C GLU A 450 -16.32 15.05 7.85
N LYS A 451 -17.46 14.34 7.98
CA LYS A 451 -18.54 14.68 8.92
C LYS A 451 -18.80 13.64 10.02
N GLY A 452 -17.90 12.66 10.21
CA GLY A 452 -18.04 11.67 11.28
C GLY A 452 -17.23 10.40 11.10
N PHE A 453 -17.78 9.26 11.51
CA PHE A 453 -17.06 7.98 11.57
C PHE A 453 -17.99 6.76 11.51
N ASN A 454 -17.47 5.66 10.96
CA ASN A 454 -17.98 4.32 11.25
C ASN A 454 -17.10 3.68 12.31
N GLU A 455 -17.69 2.88 13.21
CA GLU A 455 -16.98 2.27 14.34
C GLU A 455 -17.49 0.85 14.62
N LEU A 456 -16.55 -0.06 14.89
CA LEU A 456 -16.75 -1.32 15.60
C LEU A 456 -15.90 -1.25 16.86
N ARG A 457 -16.53 -1.17 18.04
CA ARG A 457 -15.85 -0.97 19.32
C ARG A 457 -16.24 -2.05 20.32
N PHE A 458 -15.23 -2.59 20.99
CA PHE A 458 -15.32 -3.51 22.11
C PHE A 458 -14.90 -2.74 23.37
N ASP A 459 -15.64 -2.88 24.46
CA ASP A 459 -15.26 -2.40 25.80
C ASP A 459 -15.34 -3.58 26.78
N ASP A 460 -14.19 -4.03 27.27
CA ASP A 460 -14.08 -5.17 28.19
C ASP A 460 -14.09 -4.73 29.66
N LYS A 461 -14.72 -3.58 29.94
CA LYS A 461 -14.87 -3.09 31.31
C LYS A 461 -15.82 -4.02 32.07
N LYS A 462 -15.30 -4.64 33.12
CA LYS A 462 -16.04 -5.56 33.99
C LYS A 462 -17.39 -4.98 34.42
N ASP A 463 -18.45 -5.77 34.28
CA ASP A 463 -19.84 -5.44 34.64
C ASP A 463 -20.44 -4.28 33.82
N ALA A 464 -19.76 -3.88 32.73
CA ALA A 464 -20.15 -2.81 31.82
C ALA A 464 -19.68 -3.11 30.38
N GLU A 465 -19.59 -4.39 30.02
CA GLU A 465 -19.09 -4.84 28.73
C GLU A 465 -19.99 -4.35 27.59
N LEU A 466 -19.37 -3.91 26.49
CA LEU A 466 -20.10 -3.33 25.37
C LEU A 466 -19.49 -3.73 24.03
N LEU A 467 -20.35 -4.22 23.13
CA LEU A 467 -20.10 -4.22 21.69
C LEU A 467 -20.92 -3.11 21.04
N ALA A 468 -20.25 -2.09 20.53
CA ALA A 468 -20.88 -0.98 19.82
C ALA A 468 -20.56 -1.03 18.33
N MET A 469 -21.59 -0.87 17.51
CA MET A 469 -21.49 -0.74 16.06
C MET A 469 -22.17 0.56 15.64
N GLN A 470 -21.43 1.43 14.95
CA GLN A 470 -21.95 2.69 14.42
C GLN A 470 -21.71 2.77 12.91
N ALA A 471 -22.79 2.99 12.16
CA ALA A 471 -22.74 3.42 10.78
C ALA A 471 -22.99 4.94 10.70
N GLN A 472 -22.13 5.67 9.98
CA GLN A 472 -22.28 7.12 9.82
C GLN A 472 -23.51 7.51 8.99
N LYS A 473 -23.95 6.64 8.08
CA LYS A 473 -25.05 6.91 7.16
C LYS A 473 -25.97 5.70 7.00
N ASP A 474 -25.56 4.72 6.20
CA ASP A 474 -26.36 3.55 5.85
C ASP A 474 -25.77 2.31 6.54
N PHE A 475 -26.61 1.47 7.14
CA PHE A 475 -26.24 0.14 7.67
C PHE A 475 -27.03 -0.93 6.93
N GLN A 476 -26.34 -1.75 6.13
CA GLN A 476 -26.94 -2.84 5.38
C GLN A 476 -26.41 -4.17 5.91
N LEU A 477 -27.34 -5.06 6.28
CA LEU A 477 -27.05 -6.43 6.69
C LEU A 477 -27.73 -7.39 5.71
N THR A 478 -26.93 -8.23 5.05
CA THR A 478 -27.41 -9.29 4.16
C THR A 478 -26.96 -10.64 4.70
N VAL A 479 -27.92 -11.53 4.97
CA VAL A 479 -27.67 -12.89 5.46
C VAL A 479 -28.24 -13.86 4.43
N LEU A 480 -27.37 -14.71 3.85
CA LEU A 480 -27.74 -15.57 2.72
C LEU A 480 -28.48 -16.86 3.11
N ASN A 481 -28.43 -17.23 4.39
CA ASN A 481 -29.09 -18.44 4.89
C ASN A 481 -29.91 -18.11 6.14
N ASP A 482 -29.31 -18.24 7.33
CA ASP A 482 -30.02 -18.09 8.60
C ASP A 482 -29.44 -16.95 9.44
N SER A 483 -30.31 -16.10 9.99
CA SER A 483 -29.99 -15.14 11.04
C SER A 483 -30.67 -15.56 12.34
N LYS A 484 -29.89 -15.65 13.42
CA LYS A 484 -30.39 -16.01 14.76
C LYS A 484 -29.93 -14.98 15.78
N THR A 485 -30.90 -14.39 16.48
CA THR A 485 -30.65 -13.44 17.57
C THR A 485 -31.19 -14.01 18.87
N THR A 486 -30.46 -13.86 19.97
CA THR A 486 -30.91 -14.18 21.32
C THR A 486 -30.51 -13.04 22.24
N VAL A 487 -31.51 -12.43 22.87
CA VAL A 487 -31.32 -11.35 23.85
C VAL A 487 -31.79 -11.88 25.20
N SER A 488 -30.86 -12.03 26.14
CA SER A 488 -31.14 -12.65 27.44
C SER A 488 -31.86 -11.73 28.43
N HIS A 489 -31.86 -10.42 28.16
CA HIS A 489 -32.53 -9.42 28.98
C HIS A 489 -33.52 -8.61 28.14
N ASP A 490 -33.15 -7.40 27.72
CA ASP A 490 -34.06 -6.48 27.05
C ASP A 490 -33.61 -6.15 25.61
N GLU A 491 -34.57 -6.08 24.69
CA GLU A 491 -34.39 -5.56 23.33
C GLU A 491 -35.20 -4.28 23.17
N ILE A 492 -34.52 -3.18 22.80
CA ILE A 492 -35.15 -1.89 22.55
C ILE A 492 -34.86 -1.48 21.11
N GLN A 493 -35.92 -1.21 20.35
CA GLN A 493 -35.81 -0.77 18.95
C GLN A 493 -36.55 0.56 18.76
N SER A 494 -35.84 1.57 18.25
CA SER A 494 -36.41 2.88 17.91
C SER A 494 -36.15 3.19 16.45
N VAL A 495 -37.21 3.53 15.71
CA VAL A 495 -37.15 3.93 14.29
C VAL A 495 -37.88 5.26 14.17
N LYS A 496 -37.17 6.29 13.70
CA LYS A 496 -37.69 7.66 13.64
C LYS A 496 -38.69 7.88 12.49
N ASN A 497 -38.48 7.17 11.38
CA ASN A 497 -39.32 7.27 10.19
C ASN A 497 -39.97 5.90 9.94
N ASP A 498 -39.89 5.38 8.72
CA ASP A 498 -40.61 4.17 8.34
C ASP A 498 -39.90 2.89 8.78
N ARG A 499 -40.71 1.91 9.19
CA ARG A 499 -40.30 0.51 9.37
C ARG A 499 -41.16 -0.38 8.49
N THR A 500 -40.53 -1.08 7.56
CA THR A 500 -41.18 -2.10 6.72
C THR A 500 -40.68 -3.48 7.11
N ARG A 501 -41.58 -4.46 7.15
CA ARG A 501 -41.24 -5.87 7.35
C ARG A 501 -42.02 -6.71 6.34
N THR A 502 -41.31 -7.55 5.60
CA THR A 502 -41.88 -8.43 4.57
C THR A 502 -41.38 -9.85 4.83
N VAL A 503 -42.30 -10.81 4.80
CA VAL A 503 -42.01 -12.25 4.74
C VAL A 503 -42.57 -12.72 3.42
N GLU A 504 -41.70 -13.02 2.46
CA GLU A 504 -42.12 -13.37 1.09
C GLU A 504 -42.74 -14.76 1.04
N GLU A 505 -42.12 -15.73 1.72
CA GLU A 505 -42.56 -17.11 1.79
C GLU A 505 -42.49 -17.65 3.21
N GLY A 506 -43.39 -18.58 3.53
CA GLY A 506 -43.44 -19.25 4.84
C GLY A 506 -44.33 -18.56 5.87
N ASN A 507 -43.97 -18.72 7.14
CA ASN A 507 -44.82 -18.36 8.27
C ASN A 507 -44.13 -17.32 9.17
N GLU A 508 -44.89 -16.34 9.65
CA GLU A 508 -44.49 -15.51 10.78
C GLU A 508 -45.17 -16.01 12.05
N THR A 509 -44.40 -16.28 13.10
CA THR A 509 -44.91 -16.66 14.42
C THR A 509 -44.41 -15.70 15.48
N VAL A 510 -45.32 -15.14 16.27
CA VAL A 510 -45.01 -14.29 17.44
C VAL A 510 -45.60 -14.96 18.68
N THR A 511 -44.76 -15.34 19.64
CA THR A 511 -45.20 -16.00 20.89
C THR A 511 -44.76 -15.18 22.10
N LEU A 512 -45.73 -14.66 22.86
CA LEU A 512 -45.51 -14.08 24.17
C LEU A 512 -45.90 -15.10 25.25
N LYS A 513 -44.92 -15.70 25.91
CA LYS A 513 -45.18 -16.74 26.93
C LYS A 513 -45.77 -16.18 28.23
N LYS A 514 -45.37 -14.96 28.61
CA LYS A 514 -45.79 -14.28 29.83
C LYS A 514 -45.73 -12.77 29.62
N GLY A 515 -46.68 -12.05 30.20
CA GLY A 515 -46.75 -10.59 30.15
C GLY A 515 -47.85 -10.09 29.22
N ASN A 516 -47.74 -8.82 28.82
CA ASN A 516 -48.76 -8.10 28.05
C ASN A 516 -48.21 -7.66 26.70
N ARG A 517 -49.08 -7.60 25.68
CA ARG A 517 -48.81 -6.94 24.41
C ARG A 517 -49.66 -5.68 24.32
N THR A 518 -49.03 -4.53 24.08
CA THR A 518 -49.72 -3.25 23.87
C THR A 518 -49.37 -2.72 22.49
N VAL A 519 -50.37 -2.26 21.75
CA VAL A 519 -50.22 -1.54 20.48
C VAL A 519 -50.96 -0.21 20.64
N LYS A 520 -50.26 0.90 20.43
CA LYS A 520 -50.83 2.26 20.52
C LYS A 520 -50.49 3.01 19.24
N ILE A 521 -51.51 3.41 18.49
CA ILE A 521 -51.38 4.26 17.30
C ILE A 521 -51.94 5.62 17.69
N GLU A 522 -51.06 6.59 17.96
CA GLU A 522 -51.50 7.92 18.43
C GLU A 522 -52.16 8.73 17.32
N LYS A 523 -51.72 8.53 16.08
CA LYS A 523 -52.27 9.15 14.87
C LYS A 523 -52.19 8.15 13.72
N GLY A 524 -53.23 8.09 12.89
CA GLY A 524 -53.30 7.23 11.72
C GLY A 524 -54.32 6.10 11.85
N SER A 525 -54.11 5.02 11.11
CA SER A 525 -55.03 3.88 10.99
C SER A 525 -54.31 2.56 11.21
N ASP A 526 -55.05 1.54 11.67
CA ASP A 526 -54.63 0.13 11.66
C ASP A 526 -55.45 -0.63 10.61
N THR A 527 -54.78 -1.28 9.67
CA THR A 527 -55.43 -2.03 8.59
C THR A 527 -54.93 -3.46 8.58
N LEU A 528 -55.86 -4.41 8.65
CA LEU A 528 -55.59 -5.84 8.56
C LEU A 528 -56.38 -6.45 7.39
N GLU A 529 -55.66 -6.98 6.40
CA GLU A 529 -56.23 -7.75 5.29
C GLU A 529 -55.82 -9.23 5.44
N VAL A 530 -56.81 -10.13 5.44
CA VAL A 530 -56.59 -11.59 5.47
C VAL A 530 -57.41 -12.22 4.36
N LYS A 531 -56.75 -12.86 3.39
CA LYS A 531 -57.40 -13.40 2.18
C LYS A 531 -58.17 -14.70 2.42
N ASP A 532 -57.70 -15.53 3.34
CA ASP A 532 -58.31 -16.82 3.66
C ASP A 532 -59.00 -16.76 5.03
N LYS A 533 -58.42 -17.37 6.07
CA LYS A 533 -59.04 -17.47 7.38
C LYS A 533 -58.34 -16.59 8.42
N ARG A 534 -59.11 -15.74 9.11
CA ARG A 534 -58.73 -15.15 10.41
C ARG A 534 -59.42 -15.92 11.54
N SER A 535 -58.64 -16.44 12.48
CA SER A 535 -59.18 -17.05 13.72
C SER A 535 -58.71 -16.23 14.93
N VAL A 536 -59.64 -15.90 15.80
CA VAL A 536 -59.38 -15.22 17.07
C VAL A 536 -59.98 -16.09 18.17
N THR A 537 -59.19 -16.39 19.20
CA THR A 537 -59.65 -17.14 20.38
C THR A 537 -59.19 -16.39 21.61
N VAL A 538 -60.15 -15.93 22.40
CA VAL A 538 -59.91 -15.27 23.69
C VAL A 538 -60.53 -16.16 24.76
N LYS A 539 -59.71 -16.61 25.72
CA LYS A 539 -60.18 -17.48 26.82
C LYS A 539 -60.77 -16.69 28.00
N GLY A 540 -60.37 -15.43 28.13
CA GLY A 540 -60.96 -14.48 29.07
C GLY A 540 -61.89 -13.52 28.34
N ASP A 541 -61.95 -12.28 28.81
CA ASP A 541 -62.84 -11.27 28.26
C ASP A 541 -62.30 -10.64 26.98
N GLN A 542 -63.20 -10.32 26.05
CA GLN A 542 -62.93 -9.51 24.87
C GLN A 542 -63.87 -8.31 24.88
N GLU A 543 -63.30 -7.11 24.92
CA GLU A 543 -64.03 -5.84 24.93
C GLU A 543 -63.72 -5.03 23.67
N HIS A 544 -64.77 -4.51 23.02
CA HIS A 544 -64.67 -3.54 21.93
C HIS A 544 -65.37 -2.26 22.37
N ALA A 545 -64.64 -1.14 22.41
CA ALA A 545 -65.19 0.19 22.60
C ALA A 545 -64.93 1.02 21.34
N VAL A 546 -65.99 1.51 20.71
CA VAL A 546 -65.93 2.24 19.45
C VAL A 546 -66.74 3.52 19.60
N ASP A 547 -66.06 4.67 19.64
CA ASP A 547 -66.71 5.99 19.71
C ASP A 547 -67.34 6.41 18.37
N GLY A 548 -66.83 5.85 17.28
CA GLY A 548 -67.33 6.05 15.92
C GLY A 548 -68.31 4.95 15.48
N ASN A 549 -68.29 4.65 14.19
CA ASN A 549 -69.14 3.60 13.62
C ASN A 549 -68.42 2.24 13.61
N GLU A 550 -69.12 1.19 14.03
CA GLU A 550 -68.73 -0.21 13.76
C GLU A 550 -69.63 -0.78 12.66
N THR A 551 -69.05 -1.45 11.66
CA THR A 551 -69.80 -2.02 10.53
C THR A 551 -69.36 -3.45 10.25
N HIS A 552 -70.31 -4.38 10.33
CA HIS A 552 -70.12 -5.78 9.95
C HIS A 552 -70.78 -6.03 8.59
N LYS A 553 -69.98 -6.29 7.55
CA LYS A 553 -70.48 -6.64 6.21
C LYS A 553 -70.08 -8.06 5.87
N VAL A 554 -71.02 -8.99 5.96
CA VAL A 554 -70.78 -10.43 5.75
C VAL A 554 -71.58 -10.91 4.54
N LYS A 555 -70.89 -11.42 3.51
CA LYS A 555 -71.54 -11.99 2.32
C LYS A 555 -72.08 -13.40 2.58
N GLY A 556 -71.38 -14.16 3.43
CA GLY A 556 -71.80 -15.48 3.87
C GLY A 556 -72.68 -15.40 5.12
N ASN A 557 -72.60 -16.43 5.96
CA ASN A 557 -73.37 -16.48 7.20
C ASN A 557 -72.66 -15.67 8.30
N TYR A 558 -73.42 -14.86 9.03
CA TYR A 558 -73.01 -14.31 10.33
C TYR A 558 -73.69 -15.14 11.43
N THR A 559 -72.91 -15.96 12.14
CA THR A 559 -73.42 -16.79 13.24
C THR A 559 -72.95 -16.20 14.56
N LEU A 560 -73.89 -15.79 15.40
CA LEU A 560 -73.65 -15.34 16.76
C LEU A 560 -74.27 -16.36 17.72
N ASN A 561 -73.44 -17.19 18.35
CA ASN A 561 -73.86 -18.08 19.41
C ASN A 561 -73.47 -17.50 20.77
N VAL A 562 -74.43 -17.36 21.68
CA VAL A 562 -74.22 -16.82 23.03
C VAL A 562 -74.88 -17.80 23.99
N ASP A 563 -74.08 -18.55 24.74
CA ASP A 563 -74.58 -19.51 25.73
C ASP A 563 -75.13 -18.80 26.99
N GLY A 564 -74.65 -17.57 27.24
CA GLY A 564 -75.17 -16.67 28.27
C GLY A 564 -76.27 -15.75 27.74
N ASN A 565 -76.29 -14.51 28.24
CA ASN A 565 -77.27 -13.50 27.82
C ASN A 565 -76.72 -12.65 26.67
N LEU A 566 -77.52 -12.50 25.60
CA LEU A 566 -77.31 -11.48 24.59
C LEU A 566 -78.20 -10.27 24.90
N THR A 567 -77.60 -9.10 25.17
CA THR A 567 -78.33 -7.83 25.35
C THR A 567 -78.01 -6.89 24.18
N ILE A 568 -79.03 -6.52 23.42
CA ILE A 568 -78.92 -5.50 22.35
C ILE A 568 -79.71 -4.26 22.82
N LYS A 569 -79.00 -3.26 23.32
CA LYS A 569 -79.59 -1.97 23.73
C LYS A 569 -79.26 -0.92 22.66
N VAL A 570 -80.29 -0.40 22.01
CA VAL A 570 -80.15 0.66 20.99
C VAL A 570 -80.92 1.88 21.45
N CYS A 571 -80.25 3.03 21.58
CA CYS A 571 -80.90 4.30 21.92
C CYS A 571 -81.61 4.93 20.72
N GLY A 572 -81.11 4.65 19.51
CA GLY A 572 -81.76 5.01 18.25
C GLY A 572 -82.66 3.89 17.73
N THR A 573 -82.77 3.79 16.40
CA THR A 573 -83.58 2.77 15.74
C THR A 573 -82.85 1.43 15.67
N LEU A 574 -83.50 0.36 16.13
CA LEU A 574 -83.11 -1.02 15.83
C LEU A 574 -83.96 -1.53 14.66
N THR A 575 -83.33 -1.89 13.55
CA THR A 575 -83.98 -2.51 12.39
C THR A 575 -83.51 -3.95 12.23
N LEU A 576 -84.44 -4.89 12.25
CA LEU A 576 -84.21 -6.30 11.93
C LEU A 576 -85.02 -6.65 10.68
N GLU A 577 -84.32 -6.89 9.57
CA GLU A 577 -84.95 -7.17 8.27
C GLU A 577 -84.42 -8.50 7.71
N SER A 578 -85.33 -9.33 7.23
CA SER A 578 -85.01 -10.58 6.52
C SER A 578 -85.86 -10.66 5.27
N SER A 579 -85.23 -10.82 4.11
CA SER A 579 -85.92 -11.01 2.83
C SER A 579 -86.57 -12.40 2.68
N LYS A 580 -86.28 -13.30 3.62
CA LYS A 580 -86.84 -14.65 3.68
C LYS A 580 -87.60 -14.83 4.98
N THR A 581 -87.05 -15.62 5.90
CA THR A 581 -87.70 -15.97 7.16
C THR A 581 -86.97 -15.27 8.30
N LEU A 582 -87.75 -14.68 9.21
CA LEU A 582 -87.30 -14.27 10.52
C LEU A 582 -87.93 -15.20 11.55
N ASN A 583 -87.12 -16.05 12.19
CA ASN A 583 -87.58 -16.98 13.23
C ASN A 583 -87.25 -16.41 14.61
N LEU A 584 -88.28 -16.20 15.43
CA LEU A 584 -88.14 -15.81 16.83
C LEU A 584 -88.72 -16.94 17.68
N LYS A 585 -87.88 -17.58 18.51
CA LYS A 585 -88.28 -18.68 19.39
C LYS A 585 -87.73 -18.41 20.78
N SER A 586 -88.61 -18.44 21.79
CA SER A 586 -88.24 -18.40 23.21
C SER A 586 -88.67 -19.71 23.87
N GLY A 587 -87.85 -20.21 24.80
CA GLY A 587 -88.22 -21.35 25.65
C GLY A 587 -89.12 -20.97 26.82
N ALA A 588 -89.20 -19.67 27.12
CA ALA A 588 -90.07 -19.09 28.14
C ALA A 588 -90.92 -17.99 27.46
N ASP A 589 -90.85 -16.76 27.95
CA ASP A 589 -91.64 -15.66 27.42
C ASP A 589 -90.99 -15.04 26.17
N LEU A 590 -91.84 -14.64 25.21
CA LEU A 590 -91.50 -13.70 24.15
C LEU A 590 -92.37 -12.47 24.31
N SER A 591 -91.82 -11.40 24.88
CA SER A 591 -92.53 -10.14 25.15
C SER A 591 -92.24 -9.07 24.10
N ALA A 592 -93.28 -8.44 23.58
CA ALA A 592 -93.17 -7.25 22.73
C ALA A 592 -94.10 -6.14 23.27
N SER A 593 -93.55 -4.94 23.47
CA SER A 593 -94.29 -3.78 23.97
C SER A 593 -93.85 -2.52 23.22
N ALA A 594 -94.80 -1.70 22.79
CA ALA A 594 -94.54 -0.42 22.14
C ALA A 594 -95.51 0.65 22.66
N THR A 595 -95.00 1.83 22.99
CA THR A 595 -95.82 2.93 23.54
C THR A 595 -96.70 3.59 22.49
N SER A 596 -96.20 3.75 21.26
CA SER A 596 -96.95 4.40 20.17
C SER A 596 -97.82 3.43 19.38
N GLY A 597 -97.30 2.26 19.05
CA GLY A 597 -98.04 1.28 18.25
C GLY A 597 -97.22 0.05 17.92
N LEU A 598 -97.90 -1.08 17.83
CA LEU A 598 -97.37 -2.34 17.31
C LEU A 598 -98.18 -2.69 16.06
N LYS A 599 -97.54 -2.66 14.89
CA LYS A 599 -98.18 -3.00 13.61
C LYS A 599 -97.73 -4.39 13.18
N LEU A 600 -98.69 -5.26 12.90
CA LEU A 600 -98.47 -6.55 12.25
C LEU A 600 -99.10 -6.46 10.86
N ASP A 601 -98.27 -6.41 9.82
CA ASP A 601 -98.70 -6.27 8.43
C ASP A 601 -98.17 -7.47 7.65
N ALA A 602 -99.05 -8.44 7.42
CA ALA A 602 -98.71 -9.69 6.74
C ALA A 602 -99.93 -10.24 6.00
N THR A 603 -99.70 -11.02 4.95
CA THR A 603 -100.78 -11.71 4.20
C THR A 603 -101.61 -12.60 5.12
N ASN A 604 -100.95 -13.26 6.08
CA ASN A 604 -101.59 -14.11 7.08
C ASN A 604 -100.96 -13.85 8.46
N ILE A 605 -101.81 -13.73 9.47
CA ILE A 605 -101.41 -13.72 10.88
C ILE A 605 -102.17 -14.84 11.56
N ALA A 606 -101.44 -15.82 12.11
CA ALA A 606 -101.99 -16.86 12.96
C ALA A 606 -101.67 -16.53 14.42
N SER A 607 -102.68 -16.54 15.27
CA SER A 607 -102.53 -16.35 16.72
C SER A 607 -103.13 -17.56 17.43
N GLU A 608 -102.26 -18.43 17.94
CA GLU A 608 -102.65 -19.65 18.62
C GLU A 608 -102.04 -19.65 20.02
N ALA A 609 -102.89 -19.87 21.03
CA ALA A 609 -102.45 -20.03 22.41
C ALA A 609 -103.04 -21.32 22.98
N LYS A 610 -102.20 -22.17 23.60
CA LYS A 610 -102.65 -23.46 24.18
C LYS A 610 -103.53 -23.29 25.42
N ALA A 611 -103.28 -22.24 26.22
CA ALA A 611 -104.01 -21.98 27.45
C ALA A 611 -105.05 -20.87 27.25
N SER A 612 -104.61 -19.67 26.89
CA SER A 612 -105.49 -18.51 26.71
C SER A 612 -104.89 -17.50 25.74
N LEU A 613 -105.72 -16.97 24.85
CA LEU A 613 -105.41 -15.78 24.08
C LEU A 613 -106.23 -14.61 24.64
N THR A 614 -105.57 -13.58 25.15
CA THR A 614 -106.23 -12.40 25.73
C THR A 614 -105.90 -11.17 24.92
N GLN A 615 -106.93 -10.45 24.47
CA GLN A 615 -106.80 -9.15 23.84
C GLN A 615 -107.53 -8.13 24.72
N LYS A 616 -106.81 -7.10 25.18
CA LYS A 616 -107.37 -6.05 26.03
C LYS A 616 -106.90 -4.70 25.51
N ALA A 617 -107.85 -3.85 25.14
CA ALA A 617 -107.62 -2.49 24.70
C ALA A 617 -108.85 -1.63 25.03
N ALA A 618 -108.71 -0.30 24.97
CA ALA A 618 -109.86 0.61 25.06
C ALA A 618 -110.85 0.42 23.90
N THR A 619 -110.35 -0.02 22.74
CA THR A 619 -111.15 -0.37 21.57
C THR A 619 -110.48 -1.53 20.86
N ILE A 620 -111.27 -2.55 20.53
CA ILE A 620 -110.87 -3.64 19.64
C ILE A 620 -111.81 -3.58 18.44
N SER A 621 -111.25 -3.51 17.24
CA SER A 621 -112.01 -3.56 15.98
C SER A 621 -111.55 -4.77 15.18
N HIS A 622 -112.49 -5.64 14.82
CA HIS A 622 -112.26 -6.74 13.91
C HIS A 622 -113.05 -6.49 12.63
N GLU A 623 -112.34 -6.34 11.52
CA GLU A 623 -112.94 -6.10 10.21
C GLU A 623 -112.38 -7.14 9.23
N ALA A 624 -113.28 -7.91 8.60
CA ALA A 624 -112.91 -8.89 7.58
C ALA A 624 -113.73 -8.63 6.30
N LYS A 625 -113.05 -8.50 5.16
CA LYS A 625 -113.70 -8.19 3.87
C LYS A 625 -114.49 -9.36 3.28
N ALA A 626 -114.11 -10.59 3.60
CA ALA A 626 -114.78 -11.79 3.10
C ALA A 626 -115.63 -12.45 4.19
N THR A 627 -115.01 -12.90 5.27
CA THR A 627 -115.70 -13.60 6.36
C THR A 627 -114.96 -13.40 7.67
N LEU A 628 -115.69 -13.03 8.71
CA LEU A 628 -115.23 -13.12 10.09
C LEU A 628 -115.93 -14.32 10.73
N THR A 629 -115.16 -15.29 11.22
CA THR A 629 -115.69 -16.45 11.94
C THR A 629 -115.14 -16.47 13.34
N SER A 630 -116.02 -16.37 14.34
CA SER A 630 -115.68 -16.61 15.75
C SER A 630 -116.47 -17.81 16.22
N LYS A 631 -115.78 -18.84 16.69
CA LYS A 631 -116.35 -20.12 17.09
C LYS A 631 -115.69 -20.57 18.39
N ALA A 632 -116.50 -20.97 19.36
CA ALA A 632 -116.02 -21.67 20.56
C ALA A 632 -116.68 -23.05 20.65
N SER A 633 -115.92 -24.06 21.06
CA SER A 633 -116.40 -25.44 21.12
C SER A 633 -117.24 -25.74 22.37
N ALA A 634 -116.95 -25.05 23.47
CA ALA A 634 -117.65 -25.22 24.75
C ALA A 634 -118.64 -24.08 24.97
N THR A 635 -118.15 -22.84 25.03
CA THR A 635 -118.98 -21.67 25.30
C THR A 635 -118.38 -20.45 24.64
N GLN A 636 -119.20 -19.74 23.87
CA GLN A 636 -118.87 -18.41 23.37
C GLN A 636 -119.70 -17.41 24.14
N THR A 637 -119.04 -16.60 24.97
CA THR A 637 -119.70 -15.51 25.70
C THR A 637 -119.35 -14.20 25.02
N VAL A 638 -120.36 -13.44 24.63
CA VAL A 638 -120.22 -12.08 24.14
C VAL A 638 -120.99 -11.19 25.10
N ASP A 639 -120.25 -10.46 25.94
CA ASP A 639 -120.82 -9.61 26.98
C ASP A 639 -120.52 -8.14 26.67
N GLY A 640 -121.57 -7.32 26.64
CA GLY A 640 -121.48 -5.89 26.40
C GLY A 640 -121.92 -5.14 27.64
N GLY A 641 -120.97 -4.77 28.52
CA GLY A 641 -121.28 -4.16 29.82
C GLY A 641 -122.05 -2.83 29.79
N GLY A 642 -122.20 -2.20 28.63
CA GLY A 642 -123.08 -1.04 28.42
C GLY A 642 -124.14 -1.26 27.34
N MET A 643 -123.73 -1.73 26.16
CA MET A 643 -124.63 -2.00 25.03
C MET A 643 -123.95 -2.91 24.01
N LEU A 644 -124.62 -3.99 23.59
CA LEU A 644 -124.20 -4.85 22.49
C LEU A 644 -125.06 -4.53 21.26
N ILE A 645 -124.42 -4.20 20.14
CA ILE A 645 -125.09 -3.93 18.87
C ILE A 645 -124.62 -4.93 17.82
N ILE A 646 -125.55 -5.74 17.32
CA ILE A 646 -125.31 -6.66 16.20
C ILE A 646 -126.09 -6.12 14.99
N LYS A 647 -125.38 -5.81 13.90
CA LYS A 647 -125.96 -5.31 12.65
C LYS A 647 -125.52 -6.19 11.50
N GLY A 648 -126.48 -6.64 10.69
CA GLY A 648 -126.23 -7.44 9.49
C GLY A 648 -127.49 -7.59 8.63
N GLY A 649 -127.32 -7.80 7.32
CA GLY A 649 -128.43 -8.04 6.39
C GLY A 649 -129.19 -9.35 6.64
N LEU A 650 -128.56 -10.29 7.36
CA LEU A 650 -129.19 -11.49 7.90
C LEU A 650 -128.48 -11.91 9.18
N VAL A 651 -129.22 -11.99 10.28
CA VAL A 651 -128.73 -12.49 11.57
C VAL A 651 -129.52 -13.75 11.89
N ARG A 652 -128.82 -14.88 12.01
CA ARG A 652 -129.43 -16.18 12.29
C ARG A 652 -128.90 -16.67 13.64
N ILE A 653 -129.73 -16.55 14.66
CA ILE A 653 -129.50 -17.07 16.01
C ILE A 653 -130.29 -18.38 16.07
N ASN A 654 -129.58 -19.49 16.28
CA ASN A 654 -130.21 -20.80 16.48
C ASN A 654 -130.05 -21.23 17.93
#